data_AF-A0AAJ7RYH7-F1
#
_entry.id   AF-A0AAJ7RYH7-F1
#
_cell.length_a   1.000
_cell.length_b   1.000
_cell.length_c   1.000
_cell.angle_alpha   90.00
_cell.angle_beta   90.00
_cell.angle_gamma   90.00
#
_symmetry.space_group_name_H-M   'P 1'
#
loop_
_entity.id
_entity.type
_entity.pdbx_description
1 polymer ?
#
loop_
_entity_poly.entity_id
_entity_poly.type
_entity_poly.pdbx_seq_one_letter_code
_entity_poly.pdbx_strand_id
1 'polypeptide(L)'
;MSSPGTKSVPPKNRSPMCHPARNSIQGESNSTEDGPATTKPQSARIPVARTAGKSSVSPQKRPTMSSLPSGSTLRPENQYTMKKKRFQVLKKELTDKQKIAQELYNDMTQLREKLVANGKDPGKPETIKIEIGSPKQFQPADITLPTEPVDLQVEKLTIGKELLESLGDRLRAIPKKSRKLCQELLEKQSDFVTFVTSHLITASREGPESGALNYEVTKQLEAHQRDYDTLRSRLSEVDETEEEAIAQLTRSVQHLIDEYERSRVKIMEINAAEAQKELQMQLHTAMEEMQVERDKNKESKERLRQTETLLQKSKAKIRELETQMTNDKEKILSLQTSLKNLEGQMKQKELAVEAKLKDMQKAMKNSEDLVLKVEKQRDTFETRFVELREKMTIKENETMGTIKELSERLNSVTTDVGVEREKRLQAEEEYNELQERYKNLEVKSQQLCELAEKNKEFTVTEGSHTENEMRLFNELQETRDELQRQRQEVLQLQQEKEEIVAVMHQAASREEDDDSREKLAAELVFKSNELQNLVMEHTELKKVAKNAQEKNGILERQLIEIQNRLHSQSMEGGKAGLSAHAIELQQEVSDLRNNLTEVVQQKEELETALTQKQLELEQRDRVMREQSKFLKVRDELLDILKGKVQQQENGELSNIDGNNEYLDQVHQQIAAKTEAIQGLYTTLENKQLQIMRLEKMVKLMEDHQDRAQAQRTRLENRIAQLELALQRNKEQRGKGFGIL
;
A
#
# COMPACT_ATOMS: atom_id res chain seq x y z
N MET A 1 62.84 -11.45 29.67
CA MET A 1 64.08 -10.65 29.69
C MET A 1 63.87 -9.43 28.80
N SER A 2 64.51 -8.30 29.13
CA SER A 2 64.81 -7.13 28.27
C SER A 2 63.66 -6.34 27.58
N SER A 3 63.37 -5.17 28.15
CA SER A 3 62.88 -3.91 27.49
C SER A 3 64.02 -3.27 26.63
N PRO A 4 63.92 -2.06 26.01
CA PRO A 4 62.89 -1.00 25.92
C PRO A 4 62.52 -0.61 24.44
N GLY A 5 61.83 0.48 24.07
CA GLY A 5 61.03 1.49 24.80
C GLY A 5 61.47 2.97 24.60
N THR A 6 60.80 3.75 23.73
CA THR A 6 61.09 5.19 23.45
C THR A 6 59.84 6.07 23.22
N LYS A 7 59.94 7.36 23.59
CA LYS A 7 58.96 8.44 23.34
C LYS A 7 59.57 9.51 22.41
N SER A 8 58.76 10.21 21.61
CA SER A 8 59.10 11.55 21.08
C SER A 8 57.87 12.39 20.72
N VAL A 9 58.04 13.72 20.73
CA VAL A 9 57.01 14.80 20.77
C VAL A 9 56.91 15.51 19.39
N PRO A 10 55.79 16.16 19.02
CA PRO A 10 55.55 16.64 17.64
C PRO A 10 55.95 18.12 17.41
N PRO A 11 56.02 18.58 16.14
CA PRO A 11 56.19 19.99 15.80
C PRO A 11 54.86 20.72 15.55
N LYS A 12 54.75 21.95 16.10
CA LYS A 12 53.82 22.98 15.63
C LYS A 12 54.48 23.80 14.50
N ASN A 13 53.70 24.25 13.52
CA ASN A 13 53.86 25.57 12.89
C ASN A 13 52.47 26.02 12.38
N ARG A 14 51.84 27.06 12.94
CA ARG A 14 52.05 28.51 12.76
C ARG A 14 51.42 29.06 11.46
N SER A 15 50.25 29.68 11.63
CA SER A 15 49.58 30.60 10.70
C SER A 15 50.43 31.87 10.45
N PRO A 16 50.10 32.70 9.44
CA PRO A 16 49.25 33.86 9.74
C PRO A 16 48.29 34.36 8.61
N MET A 17 47.21 35.03 9.05
CA MET A 17 46.51 36.26 8.53
C MET A 17 46.47 36.56 7.00
N CYS A 18 45.41 37.11 6.40
CA CYS A 18 44.53 38.21 6.85
C CYS A 18 43.28 38.39 5.93
N HIS A 19 42.29 39.18 6.38
CA HIS A 19 41.06 39.59 5.66
C HIS A 19 41.31 40.82 4.73
N PRO A 20 40.31 41.58 4.17
CA PRO A 20 38.83 41.41 4.07
C PRO A 20 38.14 41.81 2.72
N ALA A 21 36.80 41.65 2.69
CA ALA A 21 35.78 42.67 2.25
C ALA A 21 34.91 42.49 0.98
N ARG A 22 33.60 42.75 1.18
CA ARG A 22 32.55 43.34 0.26
C ARG A 22 32.16 42.57 -1.02
N ASN A 23 30.89 42.25 -1.32
CA ASN A 23 29.63 43.04 -1.25
C ASN A 23 28.40 42.07 -1.37
N SER A 24 27.23 42.34 -0.74
CA SER A 24 25.97 42.88 -1.34
C SER A 24 25.42 42.13 -2.57
N ILE A 25 24.11 41.87 -2.77
CA ILE A 25 22.86 42.44 -2.16
C ILE A 25 21.63 41.49 -2.36
N GLN A 26 20.47 41.89 -1.79
CA GLN A 26 19.05 41.42 -1.90
C GLN A 26 18.60 40.57 -3.13
N GLY A 27 17.48 39.84 -3.13
CA GLY A 27 16.41 39.62 -2.12
C GLY A 27 15.05 39.23 -2.79
N GLU A 28 14.03 38.89 -1.98
CA GLU A 28 12.60 38.65 -2.36
C GLU A 28 12.28 37.41 -3.24
N SER A 29 11.09 36.76 -3.22
CA SER A 29 9.95 36.67 -2.26
C SER A 29 8.98 35.51 -2.69
N ASN A 30 8.00 35.18 -1.84
CA ASN A 30 6.84 34.24 -2.05
C ASN A 30 7.20 32.73 -1.98
N SER A 31 6.57 31.86 -1.17
CA SER A 31 5.14 31.51 -0.98
C SER A 31 4.47 31.01 -2.28
N THR A 32 3.72 29.91 -2.34
CA THR A 32 2.75 29.41 -1.34
C THR A 32 2.59 27.87 -1.37
N GLU A 33 1.76 27.39 -0.44
CA GLU A 33 1.37 26.04 0.00
C GLU A 33 0.86 24.99 -1.04
N ASP A 34 0.55 23.81 -0.48
CA ASP A 34 -0.33 22.73 -0.95
C ASP A 34 0.18 21.62 -1.89
N GLY A 35 0.48 20.47 -1.26
CA GLY A 35 -0.18 19.20 -1.59
C GLY A 35 -1.16 18.82 -0.45
N PRO A 36 -1.92 17.70 -0.51
CA PRO A 36 -1.62 16.50 -1.29
C PRO A 36 -2.84 15.84 -2.00
N ALA A 37 -2.61 14.61 -2.48
CA ALA A 37 -3.47 13.77 -3.30
C ALA A 37 -4.91 13.46 -2.79
N THR A 38 -5.79 13.11 -3.73
CA THR A 38 -6.88 12.14 -3.50
C THR A 38 -7.27 11.40 -4.78
N THR A 39 -6.70 10.20 -4.98
CA THR A 39 -7.19 9.19 -5.92
C THR A 39 -8.16 8.26 -5.20
N LYS A 40 -9.36 8.04 -5.73
CA LYS A 40 -10.28 6.92 -5.38
C LYS A 40 -11.29 6.72 -6.53
N PRO A 41 -12.01 5.57 -6.61
CA PRO A 41 -11.82 4.72 -7.78
C PRO A 41 -13.08 4.53 -8.64
N GLN A 42 -12.89 3.89 -9.79
CA GLN A 42 -13.97 3.40 -10.65
C GLN A 42 -14.81 2.34 -9.91
N SER A 43 -16.12 2.36 -10.16
CA SER A 43 -16.99 1.20 -9.96
C SER A 43 -17.81 0.95 -11.23
N ALA A 44 -18.02 -0.31 -11.56
CA ALA A 44 -18.44 -0.76 -12.87
C ALA A 44 -19.96 -0.73 -13.07
N ARG A 45 -20.39 -0.56 -14.33
CA ARG A 45 -21.64 -1.15 -14.83
C ARG A 45 -21.43 -1.75 -16.21
N ILE A 46 -21.68 -3.05 -16.29
CA ILE A 46 -21.79 -3.85 -17.51
C ILE A 46 -23.23 -3.67 -18.06
N PRO A 47 -23.44 -3.66 -19.38
CA PRO A 47 -24.25 -4.73 -19.97
C PRO A 47 -23.59 -5.40 -21.18
N VAL A 48 -23.95 -6.67 -21.40
CA VAL A 48 -23.40 -7.57 -22.43
C VAL A 48 -24.35 -7.71 -23.63
N ALA A 49 -23.75 -7.82 -24.83
CA ALA A 49 -24.25 -8.40 -26.08
C ALA A 49 -25.60 -7.97 -26.69
N ARG A 50 -25.54 -7.59 -27.99
CA ARG A 50 -26.09 -8.45 -29.06
C ARG A 50 -25.49 -8.14 -30.43
N THR A 51 -25.72 -9.06 -31.37
CA THR A 51 -25.02 -9.24 -32.64
C THR A 51 -25.69 -8.57 -33.85
N ALA A 52 -24.90 -8.50 -34.95
CA ALA A 52 -25.30 -8.43 -36.36
C ALA A 52 -25.70 -7.07 -36.97
N GLY A 53 -24.87 -6.63 -37.93
CA GLY A 53 -25.30 -6.67 -39.34
C GLY A 53 -25.69 -5.37 -40.04
N LYS A 54 -24.94 -5.09 -41.12
CA LYS A 54 -25.33 -4.34 -42.34
C LYS A 54 -25.45 -2.80 -42.26
N SER A 55 -24.48 -2.17 -42.93
CA SER A 55 -24.57 -1.02 -43.85
C SER A 55 -25.83 -0.14 -43.83
N SER A 56 -25.63 1.15 -43.53
CA SER A 56 -26.43 2.24 -44.10
C SER A 56 -25.62 3.54 -44.12
N VAL A 57 -25.55 4.19 -45.28
CA VAL A 57 -24.92 5.50 -45.48
C VAL A 57 -25.99 6.59 -45.35
N SER A 58 -25.72 7.64 -44.57
CA SER A 58 -26.22 9.03 -44.65
C SER A 58 -26.26 9.69 -43.25
N PRO A 59 -26.50 11.01 -43.12
CA PRO A 59 -25.39 11.96 -43.05
C PRO A 59 -25.25 12.60 -41.65
N GLN A 60 -24.01 12.91 -41.25
CA GLN A 60 -23.77 13.64 -40.01
C GLN A 60 -24.39 15.05 -40.07
N LYS A 61 -25.22 15.35 -39.08
CA LYS A 61 -25.88 16.65 -38.90
C LYS A 61 -24.84 17.76 -38.72
N ARG A 62 -24.97 18.85 -39.49
CA ARG A 62 -24.30 20.13 -39.18
C ARG A 62 -24.69 20.57 -37.75
N PRO A 63 -23.77 21.17 -36.97
CA PRO A 63 -24.16 21.94 -35.79
C PRO A 63 -24.95 23.17 -36.26
N THR A 64 -26.24 23.20 -35.95
CA THR A 64 -27.13 24.34 -36.26
C THR A 64 -26.63 25.59 -35.53
N MET A 65 -26.61 26.72 -36.24
CA MET A 65 -26.36 28.03 -35.63
C MET A 65 -27.52 28.38 -34.69
N SER A 66 -27.28 28.33 -33.37
CA SER A 66 -28.15 29.00 -32.40
C SER A 66 -27.73 30.47 -32.30
N SER A 67 -28.47 31.34 -32.97
CA SER A 67 -28.47 32.77 -32.66
C SER A 67 -28.92 32.97 -31.22
N LEU A 68 -28.05 33.54 -30.38
CA LEU A 68 -28.40 34.10 -29.08
C LEU A 68 -28.26 35.63 -29.15
N PRO A 69 -29.07 36.38 -28.38
CA PRO A 69 -29.46 37.74 -28.76
C PRO A 69 -28.38 38.79 -28.48
N SER A 70 -28.44 39.87 -29.27
CA SER A 70 -27.76 41.13 -29.00
C SER A 70 -28.09 41.62 -27.58
N GLY A 71 -27.12 41.66 -26.68
CA GLY A 71 -27.34 42.15 -25.30
C GLY A 71 -26.36 41.66 -24.23
N SER A 72 -25.51 40.66 -24.49
CA SER A 72 -24.52 40.22 -23.49
C SER A 72 -23.17 40.92 -23.68
N THR A 73 -22.85 41.86 -22.78
CA THR A 73 -21.53 42.50 -22.65
C THR A 73 -20.50 41.56 -22.01
N LEU A 74 -20.32 40.37 -22.58
CA LEU A 74 -19.17 39.53 -22.29
C LEU A 74 -17.89 40.25 -22.74
N ARG A 75 -17.06 40.61 -21.75
CA ARG A 75 -15.76 41.25 -21.91
C ARG A 75 -14.97 40.70 -23.11
N PRO A 76 -14.36 41.55 -23.96
CA PRO A 76 -13.65 41.12 -25.17
C PRO A 76 -12.64 39.98 -24.93
N GLU A 77 -11.99 39.96 -23.77
CA GLU A 77 -11.04 38.94 -23.33
C GLU A 77 -11.67 37.53 -23.26
N ASN A 78 -12.93 37.43 -22.80
CA ASN A 78 -13.66 36.15 -22.74
C ASN A 78 -14.07 35.68 -24.13
N GLN A 79 -14.52 36.59 -25.00
CA GLN A 79 -14.83 36.27 -26.39
C GLN A 79 -13.58 35.83 -27.17
N TYR A 80 -12.46 36.54 -26.97
CA TYR A 80 -11.16 36.18 -27.54
C TYR A 80 -10.71 34.80 -27.05
N THR A 81 -10.82 34.52 -25.75
CA THR A 81 -10.44 33.22 -25.17
C THR A 81 -11.30 32.07 -25.71
N MET A 82 -12.61 32.26 -25.84
CA MET A 82 -13.51 31.26 -26.45
C MET A 82 -13.20 31.05 -27.95
N LYS A 83 -12.98 32.12 -28.72
CA LYS A 83 -12.57 32.04 -30.13
C LYS A 83 -11.19 31.39 -30.30
N LYS A 84 -10.23 31.68 -29.42
CA LYS A 84 -8.87 31.08 -29.40
C LYS A 84 -8.93 29.57 -29.14
N LYS A 85 -9.72 29.13 -28.17
CA LYS A 85 -9.96 27.69 -27.92
C LYS A 85 -10.61 27.03 -29.15
N ARG A 86 -11.65 27.64 -29.74
CA ARG A 86 -12.30 27.13 -30.96
C ARG A 86 -11.36 27.06 -32.17
N PHE A 87 -10.49 28.06 -32.33
CA PHE A 87 -9.45 28.07 -33.36
C PHE A 87 -8.41 26.97 -33.15
N GLN A 88 -7.97 26.71 -31.91
CA GLN A 88 -7.07 25.60 -31.60
C GLN A 88 -7.68 24.23 -31.93
N VAL A 89 -8.98 24.03 -31.63
CA VAL A 89 -9.71 22.79 -32.01
C VAL A 89 -9.77 22.65 -33.53
N LEU A 90 -10.19 23.68 -34.25
CA LEU A 90 -10.26 23.67 -35.72
C LEU A 90 -8.88 23.47 -36.37
N LYS A 91 -7.82 24.05 -35.80
CA LYS A 91 -6.44 23.84 -36.26
C LYS A 91 -6.03 22.37 -36.09
N LYS A 92 -6.38 21.74 -34.97
CA LYS A 92 -6.12 20.31 -34.73
C LYS A 92 -6.92 19.43 -35.70
N GLU A 93 -8.22 19.67 -35.87
CA GLU A 93 -9.03 18.93 -36.84
C GLU A 93 -8.51 19.05 -38.28
N LEU A 94 -7.95 20.21 -38.65
CA LEU A 94 -7.33 20.42 -39.96
C LEU A 94 -6.04 19.58 -40.10
N THR A 95 -5.16 19.57 -39.09
CA THR A 95 -3.93 18.75 -39.12
C THR A 95 -4.24 17.26 -39.10
N ASP A 96 -5.26 16.82 -38.36
CA ASP A 96 -5.68 15.42 -38.28
C ASP A 96 -6.24 14.97 -39.65
N LYS A 97 -7.05 15.80 -40.33
CA LYS A 97 -7.52 15.54 -41.70
C LYS A 97 -6.40 15.55 -42.74
N GLN A 98 -5.42 16.45 -42.61
CA GLN A 98 -4.25 16.48 -43.50
C GLN A 98 -3.41 15.19 -43.35
N LYS A 99 -3.23 14.68 -42.12
CA LYS A 99 -2.56 13.40 -41.86
C LYS A 99 -3.29 12.23 -42.51
N ILE A 100 -4.60 12.14 -42.34
CA ILE A 100 -5.43 11.09 -42.97
C ILE A 100 -5.36 11.15 -44.50
N ALA A 101 -5.38 12.35 -45.10
CA ALA A 101 -5.22 12.51 -46.54
C ALA A 101 -3.83 12.06 -47.04
N GLN A 102 -2.76 12.33 -46.27
CA GLN A 102 -1.41 11.87 -46.60
C GLN A 102 -1.27 10.35 -46.47
N GLU A 103 -1.88 9.74 -45.45
CA GLU A 103 -1.93 8.29 -45.27
C GLU A 103 -2.64 7.61 -46.46
N LEU A 104 -3.81 8.11 -46.86
CA LEU A 104 -4.53 7.64 -48.04
C LEU A 104 -3.74 7.80 -49.36
N TYR A 105 -3.01 8.90 -49.52
CA TYR A 105 -2.13 9.11 -50.68
C TYR A 105 -0.98 8.10 -50.72
N ASN A 106 -0.39 7.79 -49.57
CA ASN A 106 0.66 6.79 -49.44
C ASN A 106 0.11 5.37 -49.74
N ASP A 107 -1.07 5.03 -49.23
CA ASP A 107 -1.73 3.75 -49.49
C ASP A 107 -2.09 3.58 -50.97
N MET A 108 -2.62 4.63 -51.62
CA MET A 108 -2.84 4.64 -53.07
C MET A 108 -1.54 4.48 -53.87
N THR A 109 -0.44 5.07 -53.40
CA THR A 109 0.87 4.92 -54.05
C THR A 109 1.39 3.48 -53.95
N GLN A 110 1.30 2.85 -52.76
CA GLN A 110 1.65 1.43 -52.57
C GLN A 110 0.74 0.49 -53.37
N LEU A 111 -0.55 0.79 -53.46
CA LEU A 111 -1.49 0.02 -54.29
C LEU A 111 -1.17 0.14 -55.77
N ARG A 112 -0.78 1.34 -56.24
CA ARG A 112 -0.28 1.55 -57.60
C ARG A 112 1.00 0.73 -57.85
N GLU A 113 1.98 0.75 -56.96
CA GLU A 113 3.21 -0.04 -57.11
C GLU A 113 2.91 -1.54 -57.25
N LYS A 114 1.98 -2.08 -56.43
CA LYS A 114 1.51 -3.47 -56.54
C LYS A 114 0.76 -3.76 -57.85
N LEU A 115 -0.02 -2.80 -58.36
CA LEU A 115 -0.72 -2.92 -59.64
C LEU A 115 0.23 -2.84 -60.85
N VAL A 116 1.22 -1.96 -60.80
CA VAL A 116 2.30 -1.84 -61.79
C VAL A 116 3.15 -3.11 -61.82
N ALA A 117 3.50 -3.68 -60.66
CA ALA A 117 4.17 -4.98 -60.57
C ALA A 117 3.34 -6.12 -61.20
N ASN A 118 2.01 -6.00 -61.20
CA ASN A 118 1.07 -6.93 -61.85
C ASN A 118 0.72 -6.52 -63.31
N GLY A 119 1.50 -5.62 -63.93
CA GLY A 119 1.38 -5.27 -65.35
C GLY A 119 0.22 -4.35 -65.74
N LYS A 120 -0.44 -3.68 -64.78
CA LYS A 120 -1.52 -2.70 -65.05
C LYS A 120 -1.25 -1.39 -64.32
N ASP A 121 -0.82 -0.35 -65.04
CA ASP A 121 -0.66 1.00 -64.46
C ASP A 121 -1.97 1.80 -64.60
N PRO A 122 -2.65 2.17 -63.49
CA PRO A 122 -3.83 3.04 -63.51
C PRO A 122 -3.49 4.53 -63.73
N GLY A 123 -2.22 4.89 -63.90
CA GLY A 123 -1.74 6.28 -63.99
C GLY A 123 -1.28 6.83 -62.64
N LYS A 124 -0.52 7.93 -62.65
CA LYS A 124 -0.01 8.55 -61.42
C LYS A 124 -1.17 9.24 -60.66
N PRO A 125 -1.32 9.02 -59.34
CA PRO A 125 -2.25 9.83 -58.55
C PRO A 125 -1.81 11.29 -58.55
N GLU A 126 -2.78 12.20 -58.58
CA GLU A 126 -2.54 13.65 -58.60
C GLU A 126 -1.84 14.08 -57.31
N THR A 127 -0.67 14.73 -57.42
CA THR A 127 0.12 15.14 -56.25
C THR A 127 -0.63 16.16 -55.41
N ILE A 128 -1.05 15.74 -54.21
CA ILE A 128 -1.76 16.58 -53.24
C ILE A 128 -0.81 17.64 -52.66
N LYS A 129 -0.62 18.75 -53.37
CA LYS A 129 0.03 19.96 -52.85
C LYS A 129 -0.98 20.78 -52.01
N ILE A 130 -1.20 20.36 -50.77
CA ILE A 130 -1.93 21.17 -49.79
C ILE A 130 -0.94 22.14 -49.11
N GLU A 131 -0.77 23.32 -49.71
CA GLU A 131 -0.15 24.47 -49.04
C GLU A 131 -1.10 25.06 -47.99
N ILE A 132 -0.99 24.58 -46.75
CA ILE A 132 -1.53 25.29 -45.59
C ILE A 132 -0.40 26.18 -45.05
N GLY A 133 -0.61 27.50 -45.13
CA GLY A 133 0.41 28.51 -44.88
C GLY A 133 1.18 28.33 -43.57
N SER A 134 2.42 27.87 -43.68
CA SER A 134 3.48 28.12 -42.71
C SER A 134 4.16 29.45 -43.06
N PRO A 135 4.64 30.23 -42.08
CA PRO A 135 5.24 31.53 -42.35
C PRO A 135 6.51 31.36 -43.19
N LYS A 136 6.62 32.15 -44.26
CA LYS A 136 7.68 32.13 -45.28
C LYS A 136 9.08 31.83 -44.69
N GLN A 137 9.51 30.57 -44.73
CA GLN A 137 10.91 30.27 -44.96
C GLN A 137 11.12 30.38 -46.47
N PHE A 138 11.75 31.47 -46.91
CA PHE A 138 12.39 31.48 -48.22
C PHE A 138 13.44 30.37 -48.20
N GLN A 139 13.23 29.31 -48.97
CA GLN A 139 14.37 28.57 -49.50
C GLN A 139 15.09 29.52 -50.47
N PRO A 140 16.43 29.58 -50.44
CA PRO A 140 17.15 30.31 -51.48
C PRO A 140 16.86 29.61 -52.80
N ALA A 141 16.26 30.34 -53.74
CA ALA A 141 16.37 29.95 -55.13
C ALA A 141 17.86 30.05 -55.50
N ASP A 142 18.39 29.04 -56.18
CA ASP A 142 19.69 29.14 -56.84
C ASP A 142 19.58 30.20 -57.95
N ILE A 143 19.81 31.46 -57.56
CA ILE A 143 20.12 32.52 -58.50
C ILE A 143 21.55 32.25 -58.93
N THR A 144 21.70 31.43 -59.98
CA THR A 144 22.86 31.51 -60.87
C THR A 144 22.97 32.97 -61.33
N LEU A 145 23.83 33.72 -60.67
CA LEU A 145 24.34 34.99 -61.14
C LEU A 145 24.97 34.73 -62.52
N PRO A 146 24.47 35.33 -63.61
CA PRO A 146 25.32 35.64 -64.73
C PRO A 146 26.25 36.74 -64.20
N THR A 147 27.46 36.36 -63.78
CA THR A 147 28.52 37.32 -63.46
C THR A 147 29.08 37.88 -64.76
N GLU A 148 28.24 38.55 -65.54
CA GLU A 148 28.72 39.50 -66.54
C GLU A 148 29.07 40.80 -65.81
N PRO A 149 30.32 41.28 -65.91
CA PRO A 149 30.58 42.66 -65.60
C PRO A 149 29.82 43.46 -66.66
N VAL A 150 28.70 44.08 -66.27
CA VAL A 150 28.10 45.16 -67.07
C VAL A 150 29.08 46.31 -67.01
N ASP A 151 30.05 46.26 -67.92
CA ASP A 151 30.99 47.32 -68.21
C ASP A 151 30.13 48.53 -68.60
N LEU A 152 29.96 49.44 -67.64
CA LEU A 152 29.30 50.72 -67.83
C LEU A 152 30.21 51.59 -68.69
N GLN A 153 30.39 51.18 -69.95
CA GLN A 153 30.85 52.06 -71.00
C GLN A 153 29.82 53.17 -71.10
N VAL A 154 30.14 54.27 -70.43
CA VAL A 154 29.43 55.53 -70.57
C VAL A 154 29.65 55.96 -72.01
N GLU A 155 28.74 55.54 -72.89
CA GLU A 155 28.58 56.17 -74.20
C GLU A 155 28.24 57.63 -73.92
N LYS A 156 29.31 58.43 -73.95
CA LYS A 156 29.25 59.86 -74.21
C LYS A 156 28.42 60.02 -75.47
N LEU A 157 27.52 60.99 -75.52
CA LEU A 157 26.60 61.11 -76.64
C LEU A 157 27.38 61.47 -77.90
N THR A 158 27.79 60.46 -78.69
CA THR A 158 28.42 60.60 -80.01
C THR A 158 27.53 61.47 -80.90
N ILE A 159 26.22 61.22 -80.78
CA ILE A 159 25.09 62.01 -81.26
C ILE A 159 25.25 63.51 -80.97
N GLY A 160 25.75 63.92 -79.80
CA GLY A 160 25.88 65.32 -79.42
C GLY A 160 26.83 66.10 -80.33
N LYS A 161 28.00 65.53 -80.63
CA LYS A 161 29.00 66.16 -81.50
C LYS A 161 28.58 66.12 -82.97
N GLU A 162 28.09 64.98 -83.43
CA GLU A 162 27.60 64.79 -84.81
C GLU A 162 26.39 65.69 -85.11
N LEU A 163 25.47 65.83 -84.15
CA LEU A 163 24.34 66.75 -84.24
C LEU A 163 24.82 68.20 -84.32
N LEU A 164 25.79 68.59 -83.49
CA LEU A 164 26.35 69.95 -83.48
C LEU A 164 26.99 70.33 -84.82
N GLU A 165 27.76 69.40 -85.40
CA GLU A 165 28.41 69.54 -86.71
C GLU A 165 27.35 69.65 -87.82
N SER A 166 26.36 68.75 -87.84
CA SER A 166 25.24 68.79 -88.79
C SER A 166 24.40 70.07 -88.69
N LEU A 167 24.23 70.61 -87.48
CA LEU A 167 23.51 71.85 -87.23
C LEU A 167 24.30 73.06 -87.74
N GLY A 168 25.60 73.12 -87.45
CA GLY A 168 26.50 74.16 -87.96
C GLY A 168 26.51 74.22 -89.49
N ASP A 169 26.68 73.07 -90.15
CA ASP A 169 26.66 73.00 -91.62
C ASP A 169 25.30 73.40 -92.22
N ARG A 170 24.20 72.99 -91.58
CA ARG A 170 22.85 73.35 -92.02
C ARG A 170 22.55 74.83 -91.80
N LEU A 171 23.09 75.45 -90.76
CA LEU A 171 23.00 76.89 -90.52
C LEU A 171 23.80 77.67 -91.57
N ARG A 172 25.06 77.31 -91.85
CA ARG A 172 25.86 77.96 -92.91
C ARG A 172 25.24 77.81 -94.30
N ALA A 173 24.53 76.72 -94.56
CA ALA A 173 23.86 76.48 -95.85
C ALA A 173 22.69 77.44 -96.14
N ILE A 174 22.10 78.07 -95.13
CA ILE A 174 20.94 78.98 -95.27
C ILE A 174 21.34 80.27 -96.01
N PRO A 175 22.25 81.12 -95.48
CA PRO A 175 22.60 82.38 -96.13
C PRO A 175 23.48 82.20 -97.38
N LYS A 176 24.17 81.06 -97.50
CA LYS A 176 25.07 80.77 -98.64
C LYS A 176 24.41 80.97 -100.02
N LYS A 177 23.11 80.70 -100.15
CA LYS A 177 22.37 80.91 -101.41
C LYS A 177 22.11 82.39 -101.72
N SER A 178 21.66 83.16 -100.73
CA SER A 178 21.45 84.62 -100.88
C SER A 178 22.78 85.34 -101.08
N ARG A 179 23.81 84.98 -100.32
CA ARG A 179 25.17 85.54 -100.45
C ARG A 179 25.74 85.31 -101.85
N LYS A 180 25.61 84.08 -102.38
CA LYS A 180 26.03 83.75 -103.76
C LYS A 180 25.28 84.57 -104.80
N LEU A 181 23.96 84.75 -104.65
CA LEU A 181 23.17 85.59 -105.56
C LEU A 181 23.59 87.06 -105.50
N CYS A 182 23.83 87.61 -104.31
CA CYS A 182 24.35 88.97 -104.16
C CYS A 182 25.74 89.12 -104.78
N GLN A 183 26.60 88.11 -104.65
CA GLN A 183 27.92 88.08 -105.27
C GLN A 183 27.84 88.00 -106.80
N GLU A 184 26.98 87.13 -107.36
CA GLU A 184 26.73 87.05 -108.81
C GLU A 184 26.17 88.38 -109.37
N LEU A 185 25.29 89.05 -108.62
CA LEU A 185 24.75 90.37 -109.00
C LEU A 185 25.85 91.45 -108.99
N LEU A 186 26.71 91.46 -107.96
CA LEU A 186 27.87 92.34 -107.87
C LEU A 186 28.85 92.08 -109.03
N GLU A 187 29.20 90.82 -109.30
CA GLU A 187 30.06 90.44 -110.43
C GLU A 187 29.47 90.93 -111.76
N LYS A 188 28.16 90.79 -111.99
CA LYS A 188 27.49 91.32 -113.20
C LYS A 188 27.46 92.84 -113.25
N GLN A 189 27.35 93.53 -112.12
CA GLN A 189 27.47 94.99 -112.05
C GLN A 189 28.91 95.44 -112.35
N SER A 190 29.92 94.71 -111.87
CA SER A 190 31.33 94.96 -112.17
C SER A 190 31.65 94.71 -113.65
N ASP A 191 31.16 93.61 -114.24
CA ASP A 191 31.24 93.34 -115.68
C ASP A 191 30.66 94.51 -116.48
N PHE A 192 29.48 95.01 -116.09
CA PHE A 192 28.79 96.12 -116.76
C PHE A 192 29.56 97.44 -116.64
N VAL A 193 30.03 97.80 -115.43
CA VAL A 193 30.87 98.99 -115.21
C VAL A 193 32.15 98.90 -116.03
N THR A 194 32.80 97.74 -116.08
CA THR A 194 34.02 97.51 -116.87
C THR A 194 33.74 97.63 -118.37
N PHE A 195 32.63 97.06 -118.85
CA PHE A 195 32.19 97.19 -120.23
C PHE A 195 31.96 98.66 -120.62
N VAL A 196 31.16 99.41 -119.84
CA VAL A 196 30.90 100.84 -120.07
C VAL A 196 32.20 101.66 -120.01
N THR A 197 33.08 101.39 -119.03
CA THR A 197 34.41 102.03 -118.93
C THR A 197 35.23 101.81 -120.20
N SER A 198 35.32 100.56 -120.67
CA SER A 198 36.08 100.23 -121.88
C SER A 198 35.52 100.90 -123.13
N HIS A 199 34.19 101.04 -123.21
CA HIS A 199 33.52 101.68 -124.34
C HIS A 199 33.72 103.20 -124.33
N LEU A 200 33.74 103.85 -123.15
CA LEU A 200 34.08 105.27 -122.97
C LEU A 200 35.56 105.56 -123.29
N ILE A 201 36.49 104.71 -122.86
CA ILE A 201 37.91 104.80 -123.23
C ILE A 201 38.10 104.69 -124.76
N THR A 202 37.26 103.89 -125.42
CA THR A 202 37.27 103.76 -126.88
C THR A 202 36.64 104.98 -127.56
N ALA A 203 35.48 105.45 -127.11
CA ALA A 203 34.76 106.59 -127.69
C ALA A 203 35.49 107.92 -127.49
N SER A 204 36.18 108.11 -126.37
CA SER A 204 37.04 109.29 -126.12
C SER A 204 38.28 109.37 -127.02
N ARG A 205 38.55 108.32 -127.82
CA ARG A 205 39.61 108.28 -128.83
C ARG A 205 39.16 108.78 -130.22
N GLU A 206 37.87 108.99 -130.44
CA GLU A 206 37.28 109.38 -131.73
C GLU A 206 36.45 110.67 -131.62
N GLY A 207 37.10 111.82 -131.88
CA GLY A 207 36.40 113.09 -132.15
C GLY A 207 36.35 114.10 -130.98
N PRO A 208 36.57 115.41 -131.23
CA PRO A 208 36.80 116.40 -130.17
C PRO A 208 35.53 116.97 -129.50
N GLU A 209 34.32 116.67 -129.96
CA GLU A 209 33.07 117.25 -129.42
C GLU A 209 32.43 116.43 -128.26
N SER A 210 33.01 115.30 -127.86
CA SER A 210 32.45 114.41 -126.83
C SER A 210 32.86 114.73 -125.38
N GLY A 211 33.68 115.76 -125.15
CA GLY A 211 34.37 115.99 -123.87
C GLY A 211 33.45 116.23 -122.66
N ALA A 212 32.37 116.98 -122.81
CA ALA A 212 31.46 117.32 -121.71
C ALA A 212 30.55 116.15 -121.31
N LEU A 213 30.06 115.37 -122.28
CA LEU A 213 29.27 114.16 -122.04
C LEU A 213 30.10 113.06 -121.38
N ASN A 214 31.34 112.86 -121.84
CA ASN A 214 32.25 111.87 -121.25
C ASN A 214 32.57 112.18 -119.78
N TYR A 215 32.66 113.45 -119.38
CA TYR A 215 32.94 113.82 -117.98
C TYR A 215 31.80 113.44 -117.01
N GLU A 216 30.54 113.78 -117.34
CA GLU A 216 29.41 113.46 -116.46
C GLU A 216 29.13 111.94 -116.42
N VAL A 217 29.29 111.22 -117.54
CA VAL A 217 29.19 109.75 -117.54
C VAL A 217 30.33 109.13 -116.70
N THR A 218 31.56 109.63 -116.80
CA THR A 218 32.69 109.15 -115.96
C THR A 218 32.40 109.35 -114.47
N LYS A 219 31.88 110.51 -114.09
CA LYS A 219 31.50 110.83 -112.70
C LYS A 219 30.37 109.95 -112.17
N GLN A 220 29.41 109.58 -113.01
CA GLN A 220 28.37 108.59 -112.67
C GLN A 220 28.94 107.17 -112.54
N LEU A 221 29.95 106.83 -113.36
CA LEU A 221 30.66 105.56 -113.29
C LEU A 221 31.50 105.44 -112.00
N GLU A 222 32.18 106.52 -111.59
CA GLU A 222 32.86 106.62 -110.29
C GLU A 222 31.89 106.53 -109.11
N ALA A 223 30.67 107.07 -109.25
CA ALA A 223 29.62 106.91 -108.24
C ALA A 223 29.16 105.45 -108.14
N HIS A 224 28.86 104.81 -109.27
CA HIS A 224 28.51 103.39 -109.31
C HIS A 224 29.62 102.46 -108.83
N GLN A 225 30.90 102.81 -109.06
CA GLN A 225 32.04 102.06 -108.53
C GLN A 225 32.12 102.19 -107.00
N ARG A 226 31.94 103.40 -106.45
CA ARG A 226 31.86 103.62 -104.99
C ARG A 226 30.67 102.89 -104.35
N ASP A 227 29.51 102.87 -105.02
CA ASP A 227 28.34 102.12 -104.56
C ASP A 227 28.58 100.61 -104.61
N TYR A 228 29.25 100.10 -105.66
CA TYR A 228 29.67 98.70 -105.77
C TYR A 228 30.63 98.31 -104.64
N ASP A 229 31.68 99.11 -104.39
CA ASP A 229 32.65 98.84 -103.31
C ASP A 229 31.99 98.90 -101.93
N THR A 230 31.03 99.81 -101.73
CA THR A 230 30.21 99.92 -100.51
C THR A 230 29.31 98.69 -100.32
N LEU A 231 28.62 98.24 -101.39
CA LEU A 231 27.74 97.07 -101.34
C LEU A 231 28.53 95.77 -101.16
N ARG A 232 29.75 95.71 -101.70
CA ARG A 232 30.72 94.62 -101.48
C ARG A 232 31.23 94.58 -100.05
N SER A 233 31.56 95.72 -99.43
CA SER A 233 31.91 95.81 -98.00
C SER A 233 30.76 95.28 -97.14
N ARG A 234 29.54 95.75 -97.38
CA ARG A 234 28.34 95.29 -96.68
C ARG A 234 28.08 93.79 -96.84
N LEU A 235 28.35 93.21 -98.00
CA LEU A 235 28.22 91.77 -98.20
C LEU A 235 29.26 90.97 -97.38
N SER A 236 30.46 91.52 -97.18
CA SER A 236 31.49 90.95 -96.30
C SER A 236 31.13 91.08 -94.82
N GLU A 237 30.64 92.25 -94.39
CA GLU A 237 30.16 92.50 -93.03
C GLU A 237 28.99 91.57 -92.66
N VAL A 238 28.08 91.31 -93.61
CA VAL A 238 26.99 90.34 -93.44
C VAL A 238 27.52 88.90 -93.34
N ASP A 239 28.55 88.52 -94.12
CA ASP A 239 29.20 87.19 -94.01
C ASP A 239 29.80 86.98 -92.60
N GLU A 240 30.60 87.95 -92.14
CA GLU A 240 31.27 87.91 -90.84
C GLU A 240 30.28 87.85 -89.67
N THR A 241 29.21 88.66 -89.72
CA THR A 241 28.17 88.66 -88.68
C THR A 241 27.30 87.41 -88.69
N GLU A 242 27.05 86.81 -89.86
CA GLU A 242 26.37 85.51 -89.99
C GLU A 242 27.23 84.37 -89.39
N GLU A 243 28.51 84.28 -89.73
CA GLU A 243 29.41 83.24 -89.18
C GLU A 243 29.66 83.44 -87.68
N GLU A 244 29.76 84.68 -87.18
CA GLU A 244 29.87 84.93 -85.73
C GLU A 244 28.61 84.47 -84.98
N ALA A 245 27.42 84.77 -85.49
CA ALA A 245 26.15 84.33 -84.91
C ALA A 245 26.01 82.79 -84.94
N ILE A 246 26.39 82.14 -86.04
CA ILE A 246 26.40 80.67 -86.16
C ILE A 246 27.39 80.07 -85.16
N ALA A 247 28.60 80.64 -85.05
CA ALA A 247 29.61 80.18 -84.10
C ALA A 247 29.17 80.39 -82.64
N GLN A 248 28.46 81.47 -82.32
CA GLN A 248 27.94 81.74 -80.99
C GLN A 248 26.83 80.74 -80.62
N LEU A 249 25.86 80.53 -81.51
CA LEU A 249 24.78 79.56 -81.31
C LEU A 249 25.34 78.13 -81.15
N THR A 250 26.31 77.75 -81.98
CA THR A 250 27.02 76.46 -81.90
C THR A 250 27.71 76.29 -80.53
N ARG A 251 28.40 77.33 -80.03
CA ARG A 251 29.00 77.33 -78.69
C ARG A 251 27.96 77.21 -77.56
N SER A 252 26.83 77.91 -77.66
CA SER A 252 25.74 77.83 -76.68
C SER A 252 25.10 76.44 -76.62
N VAL A 253 24.87 75.80 -77.78
CA VAL A 253 24.33 74.43 -77.83
C VAL A 253 25.34 73.43 -77.26
N GLN A 254 26.65 73.58 -77.57
CA GLN A 254 27.68 72.72 -77.00
C GLN A 254 27.73 72.84 -75.46
N HIS A 255 27.65 74.05 -74.91
CA HIS A 255 27.63 74.25 -73.46
C HIS A 255 26.43 73.55 -72.79
N LEU A 256 25.26 73.61 -73.41
CA LEU A 256 24.05 72.94 -72.91
C LEU A 256 24.19 71.41 -72.94
N ILE A 257 24.81 70.85 -73.98
CA ILE A 257 25.16 69.41 -74.04
C ILE A 257 26.13 69.06 -72.91
N ASP A 258 27.18 69.85 -72.69
CA ASP A 258 28.15 69.61 -71.62
C ASP A 258 27.55 69.72 -70.22
N GLU A 259 26.58 70.61 -69.99
CA GLU A 259 25.82 70.70 -68.72
C GLU A 259 24.88 69.51 -68.52
N TYR A 260 24.22 69.05 -69.59
CA TYR A 260 23.39 67.85 -69.55
C TYR A 260 24.22 66.60 -69.27
N GLU A 261 25.35 66.39 -69.94
CA GLU A 261 26.25 65.27 -69.66
C GLU A 261 26.80 65.31 -68.22
N ARG A 262 27.22 66.48 -67.73
CA ARG A 262 27.64 66.66 -66.33
C ARG A 262 26.53 66.33 -65.33
N SER A 263 25.28 66.67 -65.64
CA SER A 263 24.12 66.35 -64.79
C SER A 263 23.77 64.87 -64.83
N ARG A 264 23.84 64.24 -66.01
CA ARG A 264 23.65 62.80 -66.20
C ARG A 264 24.64 61.98 -65.37
N VAL A 265 25.93 62.34 -65.42
CA VAL A 265 26.99 61.67 -64.64
C VAL A 265 26.73 61.79 -63.14
N LYS A 266 26.41 62.98 -62.62
CA LYS A 266 26.09 63.18 -61.20
C LYS A 266 24.90 62.33 -60.72
N ILE A 267 23.85 62.20 -61.54
CA ILE A 267 22.69 61.35 -61.21
C ILE A 267 23.12 59.87 -61.15
N MET A 268 23.97 59.41 -62.07
CA MET A 268 24.51 58.05 -62.04
C MET A 268 25.39 57.80 -60.80
N GLU A 269 26.24 58.76 -60.42
CA GLU A 269 27.08 58.69 -59.21
C GLU A 269 26.22 58.62 -57.93
N ILE A 270 25.17 59.44 -57.82
CA ILE A 270 24.23 59.42 -56.70
C ILE A 270 23.51 58.06 -56.63
N ASN A 271 22.94 57.59 -57.73
CA ASN A 271 22.24 56.31 -57.78
C ASN A 271 23.17 55.13 -57.42
N ALA A 272 24.43 55.17 -57.87
CA ALA A 272 25.43 54.16 -57.51
C ALA A 272 25.79 54.20 -56.01
N ALA A 273 25.93 55.39 -55.43
CA ALA A 273 26.17 55.56 -53.99
C ALA A 273 24.97 55.12 -53.14
N GLU A 274 23.74 55.37 -53.59
CA GLU A 274 22.52 54.89 -52.93
C GLU A 274 22.41 53.37 -52.99
N ALA A 275 22.64 52.75 -54.15
CA ALA A 275 22.69 51.30 -54.30
C ALA A 275 23.79 50.66 -53.44
N GLN A 276 24.96 51.29 -53.35
CA GLN A 276 26.05 50.84 -52.46
C GLN A 276 25.65 50.93 -50.99
N LYS A 277 24.97 52.01 -50.58
CA LYS A 277 24.48 52.20 -49.20
C LYS A 277 23.38 51.19 -48.85
N GLU A 278 22.47 50.90 -49.78
CA GLU A 278 21.46 49.86 -49.60
C GLU A 278 22.12 48.48 -49.46
N LEU A 279 23.09 48.15 -50.32
CA LEU A 279 23.84 46.89 -50.23
C LEU A 279 24.61 46.76 -48.90
N GLN A 280 25.21 47.85 -48.40
CA GLN A 280 25.84 47.87 -47.07
C GLN A 280 24.84 47.65 -45.93
N MET A 281 23.64 48.23 -46.03
CA MET A 281 22.57 48.02 -45.06
C MET A 281 22.07 46.56 -45.08
N GLN A 282 21.81 46.01 -46.26
CA GLN A 282 21.40 44.60 -46.42
C GLN A 282 22.48 43.64 -45.88
N LEU A 283 23.76 43.91 -46.15
CA LEU A 283 24.88 43.13 -45.59
C LEU A 283 24.93 43.21 -44.05
N HIS A 284 24.71 44.40 -43.48
CA HIS A 284 24.68 44.57 -42.02
C HIS A 284 23.53 43.78 -41.39
N THR A 285 22.31 43.90 -41.92
CA THR A 285 21.15 43.13 -41.46
C THR A 285 21.39 41.62 -41.56
N ALA A 286 21.96 41.12 -42.68
CA ALA A 286 22.31 39.71 -42.83
C ALA A 286 23.37 39.24 -41.81
N MET A 287 24.32 40.10 -41.45
CA MET A 287 25.30 39.81 -40.40
C MET A 287 24.66 39.75 -39.01
N GLU A 288 23.73 40.65 -38.69
CA GLU A 288 22.96 40.64 -37.44
C GLU A 288 22.06 39.40 -37.33
N GLU A 289 21.32 39.06 -38.38
CA GLU A 289 20.49 37.85 -38.43
C GLU A 289 21.32 36.57 -38.25
N MET A 290 22.47 36.45 -38.93
CA MET A 290 23.42 35.36 -38.71
C MET A 290 23.92 35.31 -37.26
N GLN A 291 24.16 36.45 -36.62
CA GLN A 291 24.61 36.50 -35.24
C GLN A 291 23.51 36.04 -34.27
N VAL A 292 22.27 36.51 -34.47
CA VAL A 292 21.09 36.07 -33.72
C VAL A 292 20.87 34.56 -33.86
N GLU A 293 21.00 33.99 -35.06
CA GLU A 293 20.89 32.53 -35.26
C GLU A 293 22.06 31.76 -34.64
N ARG A 294 23.29 32.28 -34.65
CA ARG A 294 24.41 31.66 -33.91
C ARG A 294 24.13 31.61 -32.41
N ASP A 295 23.56 32.66 -31.83
CA ASP A 295 23.30 32.72 -30.40
C ASP A 295 22.09 31.88 -29.98
N LYS A 296 21.01 31.86 -30.77
CA LYS A 296 19.91 30.87 -30.62
C LYS A 296 20.42 29.43 -30.69
N ASN A 297 21.34 29.12 -31.61
CA ASN A 297 21.93 27.79 -31.77
C ASN A 297 22.80 27.40 -30.55
N LYS A 298 23.58 28.34 -29.98
CA LYS A 298 24.29 28.11 -28.71
C LYS A 298 23.32 27.80 -27.57
N GLU A 299 22.26 28.59 -27.43
CA GLU A 299 21.23 28.41 -26.40
C GLU A 299 20.50 27.06 -26.54
N SER A 300 20.18 26.67 -27.79
CA SER A 300 19.58 25.36 -28.12
C SER A 300 20.52 24.19 -27.75
N LYS A 301 21.81 24.29 -28.08
CA LYS A 301 22.83 23.29 -27.70
C LYS A 301 22.98 23.18 -26.18
N GLU A 302 22.89 24.29 -25.45
CA GLU A 302 22.98 24.28 -23.99
C GLU A 302 21.72 23.68 -23.35
N ARG A 303 20.52 24.01 -23.85
CA ARG A 303 19.27 23.32 -23.46
C ARG A 303 19.35 21.82 -23.73
N LEU A 304 19.90 21.40 -24.87
CA LEU A 304 20.11 19.98 -25.19
C LEU A 304 21.02 19.29 -24.14
N ARG A 305 22.18 19.87 -23.83
CA ARG A 305 23.10 19.35 -22.79
C ARG A 305 22.45 19.23 -21.41
N GLN A 306 21.62 20.21 -21.03
CA GLN A 306 20.87 20.16 -19.78
C GLN A 306 19.86 18.99 -19.77
N THR A 307 19.10 18.81 -20.85
CA THR A 307 18.18 17.67 -20.98
C THR A 307 18.90 16.32 -21.01
N GLU A 308 20.06 16.24 -21.66
CA GLU A 308 20.90 15.03 -21.66
C GLU A 308 21.44 14.71 -20.26
N THR A 309 21.89 15.73 -19.51
CA THR A 309 22.34 15.58 -18.13
C THR A 309 21.21 15.09 -17.21
N LEU A 310 19.99 15.60 -17.38
CA LEU A 310 18.81 15.12 -16.65
C LEU A 310 18.44 13.68 -17.04
N LEU A 311 18.53 13.32 -18.33
CA LEU A 311 18.32 11.96 -18.81
C LEU A 311 19.37 10.98 -18.25
N GLN A 312 20.63 11.38 -18.18
CA GLN A 312 21.69 10.57 -17.55
C GLN A 312 21.44 10.37 -16.05
N LYS A 313 21.05 11.42 -15.31
CA LYS A 313 20.65 11.31 -13.89
C LYS A 313 19.45 10.38 -13.71
N SER A 314 18.44 10.47 -14.56
CA SER A 314 17.28 9.56 -14.55
C SER A 314 17.68 8.11 -14.81
N LYS A 315 18.51 7.84 -15.84
CA LYS A 315 19.07 6.50 -16.13
C LYS A 315 19.89 5.95 -14.96
N ALA A 316 20.68 6.78 -14.27
CA ALA A 316 21.41 6.37 -13.09
C ALA A 316 20.46 5.99 -11.94
N LYS A 317 19.41 6.78 -11.69
CA LYS A 317 18.41 6.48 -10.66
C LYS A 317 17.60 5.22 -10.96
N ILE A 318 17.29 4.96 -12.23
CA ILE A 318 16.64 3.70 -12.64
C ILE A 318 17.52 2.50 -12.27
N ARG A 319 18.82 2.50 -12.61
CA ARG A 319 19.75 1.43 -12.24
C ARG A 319 19.89 1.23 -10.73
N GLU A 320 19.89 2.32 -9.96
CA GLU A 320 19.91 2.28 -8.50
C GLU A 320 18.66 1.56 -7.96
N LEU A 321 17.47 1.89 -8.47
CA LEU A 321 16.20 1.25 -8.11
C LEU A 321 16.12 -0.21 -8.58
N GLU A 322 16.65 -0.54 -9.76
CA GLU A 322 16.77 -1.92 -10.26
C GLU A 322 17.67 -2.76 -9.34
N THR A 323 18.79 -2.20 -8.89
CA THR A 323 19.71 -2.85 -7.94
C THR A 323 19.08 -3.03 -6.56
N GLN A 324 18.33 -2.02 -6.09
CA GLN A 324 17.58 -2.13 -4.83
C GLN A 324 16.51 -3.23 -4.92
N MET A 325 15.77 -3.29 -6.04
CA MET A 325 14.77 -4.33 -6.29
C MET A 325 15.38 -5.74 -6.31
N THR A 326 16.59 -5.93 -6.85
CA THR A 326 17.28 -7.24 -6.79
C THR A 326 17.66 -7.60 -5.36
N ASN A 327 18.21 -6.65 -4.60
CA ASN A 327 18.57 -6.86 -3.18
C ASN A 327 17.34 -7.19 -2.32
N ASP A 328 16.23 -6.50 -2.54
CA ASP A 328 14.97 -6.76 -1.83
C ASP A 328 14.38 -8.13 -2.22
N LYS A 329 14.53 -8.56 -3.48
CA LYS A 329 14.20 -9.94 -3.90
C LYS A 329 15.02 -10.99 -3.16
N GLU A 330 16.33 -10.81 -3.03
CA GLU A 330 17.20 -11.71 -2.27
C GLU A 330 16.81 -11.75 -0.79
N LYS A 331 16.49 -10.58 -0.20
CA LYS A 331 15.99 -10.46 1.17
C LYS A 331 14.66 -11.18 1.37
N ILE A 332 13.72 -11.07 0.43
CA ILE A 332 12.44 -11.81 0.45
C ILE A 332 12.68 -13.32 0.41
N LEU A 333 13.55 -13.81 -0.48
CA LEU A 333 13.90 -15.24 -0.56
C LEU A 333 14.56 -15.75 0.74
N SER A 334 15.41 -14.95 1.36
CA SER A 334 16.01 -15.25 2.67
C SER A 334 14.95 -15.32 3.78
N LEU A 335 13.99 -14.38 3.81
CA LEU A 335 12.90 -14.37 4.78
C LEU A 335 11.93 -15.55 4.58
N GLN A 336 11.57 -15.87 3.34
CA GLN A 336 10.77 -17.07 3.02
C GLN A 336 11.47 -18.36 3.48
N THR A 337 12.79 -18.46 3.29
CA THR A 337 13.58 -19.59 3.79
C THR A 337 13.57 -19.66 5.32
N SER A 338 13.68 -18.52 6.00
CA SER A 338 13.59 -18.44 7.47
C SER A 338 12.19 -18.83 7.98
N LEU A 339 11.13 -18.37 7.33
CA LEU A 339 9.74 -18.74 7.66
C LEU A 339 9.51 -20.24 7.49
N LYS A 340 9.98 -20.85 6.39
CA LYS A 340 9.90 -22.30 6.17
C LYS A 340 10.61 -23.10 7.27
N ASN A 341 11.76 -22.61 7.74
CA ASN A 341 12.49 -23.24 8.85
C ASN A 341 11.74 -23.10 10.20
N LEU A 342 11.18 -21.93 10.50
CA LEU A 342 10.38 -21.68 11.71
C LEU A 342 9.09 -22.51 11.72
N GLU A 343 8.41 -22.61 10.58
CA GLU A 343 7.21 -23.42 10.43
C GLU A 343 7.50 -24.91 10.62
N GLY A 344 8.64 -25.40 10.11
CA GLY A 344 9.13 -26.74 10.39
C GLY A 344 9.38 -26.99 11.89
N GLN A 345 9.96 -26.02 12.60
CA GLN A 345 10.14 -26.10 14.05
C GLN A 345 8.81 -26.06 14.83
N MET A 346 7.82 -25.26 14.41
CA MET A 346 6.49 -25.29 15.02
C MET A 346 5.85 -26.66 14.88
N LYS A 347 5.80 -27.23 13.68
CA LYS A 347 5.23 -28.57 13.45
C LYS A 347 5.92 -29.65 14.28
N GLN A 348 7.24 -29.57 14.45
CA GLN A 348 7.97 -30.50 15.30
C GLN A 348 7.61 -30.33 16.79
N LYS A 349 7.38 -29.09 17.26
CA LYS A 349 6.90 -28.82 18.62
C LYS A 349 5.46 -29.26 18.83
N GLU A 350 4.56 -29.02 17.87
CA GLU A 350 3.17 -29.48 17.90
C GLU A 350 3.09 -31.00 18.08
N LEU A 351 3.81 -31.76 17.24
CA LEU A 351 3.90 -33.23 17.35
C LEU A 351 4.46 -33.67 18.71
N ALA A 352 5.46 -32.97 19.26
CA ALA A 352 6.03 -33.27 20.57
C ALA A 352 5.08 -32.95 21.74
N VAL A 353 4.26 -31.90 21.61
CA VAL A 353 3.21 -31.55 22.59
C VAL A 353 2.06 -32.56 22.52
N GLU A 354 1.62 -32.97 21.33
CA GLU A 354 0.56 -33.96 21.18
C GLU A 354 0.97 -35.36 21.67
N ALA A 355 2.23 -35.75 21.47
CA ALA A 355 2.78 -36.96 22.08
C ALA A 355 2.72 -36.89 23.62
N LYS A 356 3.19 -35.79 24.21
CA LYS A 356 3.11 -35.56 25.67
C LYS A 356 1.67 -35.54 26.19
N LEU A 357 0.72 -34.99 25.42
CA LEU A 357 -0.70 -34.99 25.79
C LEU A 357 -1.26 -36.42 25.86
N LYS A 358 -0.92 -37.28 24.89
CA LYS A 358 -1.32 -38.69 24.88
C LYS A 358 -0.70 -39.48 26.05
N ASP A 359 0.58 -39.25 26.35
CA ASP A 359 1.25 -39.85 27.51
C ASP A 359 0.61 -39.40 28.83
N MET A 360 0.29 -38.10 28.94
CA MET A 360 -0.39 -37.54 30.11
C MET A 360 -1.81 -38.09 30.26
N GLN A 361 -2.60 -38.21 29.20
CA GLN A 361 -3.92 -38.86 29.22
C GLN A 361 -3.84 -40.31 29.68
N LYS A 362 -2.84 -41.07 29.20
CA LYS A 362 -2.60 -42.45 29.63
C LYS A 362 -2.22 -42.52 31.12
N ALA A 363 -1.40 -41.59 31.60
CA ALA A 363 -1.05 -41.49 33.02
C ALA A 363 -2.26 -41.13 33.89
N MET A 364 -3.11 -40.18 33.47
CA MET A 364 -4.34 -39.81 34.17
C MET A 364 -5.28 -41.02 34.29
N LYS A 365 -5.54 -41.74 33.18
CA LYS A 365 -6.41 -42.93 33.21
C LYS A 365 -5.89 -44.02 34.15
N ASN A 366 -4.58 -44.28 34.13
CA ASN A 366 -3.95 -45.21 35.08
C ASN A 366 -4.10 -44.75 36.55
N SER A 367 -4.07 -43.43 36.80
CA SER A 367 -4.28 -42.87 38.14
C SER A 367 -5.75 -42.94 38.59
N GLU A 368 -6.69 -42.76 37.67
CA GLU A 368 -8.13 -42.92 37.89
C GLU A 368 -8.48 -44.38 38.25
N ASP A 369 -7.94 -45.35 37.50
CA ASP A 369 -8.03 -46.78 37.80
C ASP A 369 -7.43 -47.14 39.18
N LEU A 370 -6.43 -46.38 39.66
CA LEU A 370 -5.83 -46.56 40.99
C LEU A 370 -6.69 -45.93 42.09
N VAL A 371 -7.23 -44.72 41.85
CA VAL A 371 -8.18 -44.06 42.78
C VAL A 371 -9.40 -44.95 43.01
N LEU A 372 -10.03 -45.48 41.96
CA LEU A 372 -11.18 -46.39 42.08
C LEU A 372 -10.88 -47.64 42.92
N LYS A 373 -9.65 -48.18 42.85
CA LYS A 373 -9.21 -49.29 43.71
C LYS A 373 -9.04 -48.87 45.17
N VAL A 374 -8.48 -47.69 45.42
CA VAL A 374 -8.30 -47.13 46.77
C VAL A 374 -9.64 -46.77 47.39
N GLU A 375 -10.58 -46.20 46.63
CA GLU A 375 -11.94 -45.93 47.11
C GLU A 375 -12.69 -47.22 47.47
N LYS A 376 -12.63 -48.25 46.62
CA LYS A 376 -13.21 -49.55 46.95
C LYS A 376 -12.58 -50.18 48.21
N GLN A 377 -11.28 -49.99 48.43
CA GLN A 377 -10.62 -50.42 49.67
C GLN A 377 -11.09 -49.61 50.88
N ARG A 378 -11.17 -48.27 50.77
CA ARG A 378 -11.71 -47.37 51.80
C ARG A 378 -13.11 -47.82 52.20
N ASP A 379 -14.00 -48.04 51.23
CA ASP A 379 -15.39 -48.42 51.49
C ASP A 379 -15.48 -49.78 52.18
N THR A 380 -14.64 -50.74 51.78
CA THR A 380 -14.52 -52.05 52.46
C THR A 380 -14.05 -51.90 53.91
N PHE A 381 -13.09 -51.00 54.18
CA PHE A 381 -12.63 -50.72 55.53
C PHE A 381 -13.68 -49.97 56.37
N GLU A 382 -14.42 -49.04 55.77
CA GLU A 382 -15.50 -48.30 56.42
C GLU A 382 -16.64 -49.24 56.84
N THR A 383 -17.10 -50.14 55.96
CA THR A 383 -18.09 -51.17 56.31
C THR A 383 -17.60 -52.02 57.48
N ARG A 384 -16.34 -52.50 57.43
CA ARG A 384 -15.75 -53.29 58.51
C ARG A 384 -15.61 -52.51 59.82
N PHE A 385 -15.34 -51.20 59.76
CA PHE A 385 -15.26 -50.33 60.93
C PHE A 385 -16.63 -50.11 61.57
N VAL A 386 -17.68 -49.89 60.75
CA VAL A 386 -19.07 -49.80 61.21
C VAL A 386 -19.51 -51.10 61.88
N GLU A 387 -19.27 -52.27 61.26
CA GLU A 387 -19.56 -53.58 61.87
C GLU A 387 -18.83 -53.80 63.20
N LEU A 388 -17.57 -53.40 63.30
CA LEU A 388 -16.79 -53.53 64.53
C LEU A 388 -17.30 -52.59 65.63
N ARG A 389 -17.68 -51.36 65.28
CA ARG A 389 -18.33 -50.42 66.19
C ARG A 389 -19.66 -50.99 66.70
N GLU A 390 -20.50 -51.52 65.81
CA GLU A 390 -21.78 -52.12 66.19
C GLU A 390 -21.57 -53.33 67.12
N LYS A 391 -20.65 -54.25 66.79
CA LYS A 391 -20.27 -55.37 67.67
C LYS A 391 -19.73 -54.89 69.02
N MET A 392 -18.98 -53.79 69.06
CA MET A 392 -18.52 -53.18 70.31
C MET A 392 -19.69 -52.64 71.14
N THR A 393 -20.62 -51.89 70.53
CA THR A 393 -21.81 -51.35 71.21
C THR A 393 -22.74 -52.46 71.70
N ILE A 394 -22.92 -53.54 70.93
CA ILE A 394 -23.67 -54.73 71.37
C ILE A 394 -22.99 -55.34 72.60
N LYS A 395 -21.67 -55.56 72.58
CA LYS A 395 -20.93 -56.10 73.73
C LYS A 395 -20.95 -55.16 74.94
N GLU A 396 -20.86 -53.87 74.74
CA GLU A 396 -20.96 -52.86 75.79
C GLU A 396 -22.34 -52.91 76.44
N ASN A 397 -23.42 -52.94 75.65
CA ASN A 397 -24.79 -53.10 76.13
C ASN A 397 -25.02 -54.44 76.85
N GLU A 398 -24.49 -55.56 76.34
CA GLU A 398 -24.52 -56.86 77.02
C GLU A 398 -23.82 -56.77 78.39
N THR A 399 -22.61 -56.24 78.45
CA THR A 399 -21.88 -56.10 79.73
C THR A 399 -22.60 -55.18 80.71
N MET A 400 -23.14 -54.05 80.24
CA MET A 400 -23.95 -53.13 81.06
C MET A 400 -25.23 -53.81 81.58
N GLY A 401 -25.88 -54.63 80.76
CA GLY A 401 -27.00 -55.49 81.16
C GLY A 401 -26.59 -56.45 82.29
N THR A 402 -25.50 -57.22 82.11
CA THR A 402 -25.03 -58.15 83.15
C THR A 402 -24.61 -57.44 84.45
N ILE A 403 -24.00 -56.25 84.37
CA ILE A 403 -23.66 -55.43 85.54
C ILE A 403 -24.93 -54.99 86.27
N LYS A 404 -25.97 -54.57 85.53
CA LYS A 404 -27.25 -54.19 86.09
C LYS A 404 -27.94 -55.38 86.79
N GLU A 405 -28.04 -56.54 86.12
CA GLU A 405 -28.60 -57.77 86.71
C GLU A 405 -27.85 -58.19 87.98
N LEU A 406 -26.51 -58.17 87.97
CA LEU A 406 -25.71 -58.51 89.14
C LEU A 406 -25.88 -57.48 90.28
N SER A 407 -26.04 -56.20 89.96
CA SER A 407 -26.31 -55.14 90.93
C SER A 407 -27.70 -55.29 91.56
N GLU A 408 -28.72 -55.62 90.76
CA GLU A 408 -30.08 -55.90 91.24
C GLU A 408 -30.11 -57.14 92.15
N ARG A 409 -29.42 -58.23 91.77
CA ARG A 409 -29.25 -59.40 92.64
C ARG A 409 -28.51 -59.08 93.94
N LEU A 410 -27.43 -58.29 93.87
CA LEU A 410 -26.68 -57.87 95.05
C LEU A 410 -27.54 -57.02 96.01
N ASN A 411 -28.36 -56.12 95.47
CA ASN A 411 -29.31 -55.33 96.25
C ASN A 411 -30.36 -56.22 96.93
N SER A 412 -30.96 -57.18 96.20
CA SER A 412 -31.91 -58.16 96.79
C SER A 412 -31.27 -58.91 97.95
N VAL A 413 -30.09 -59.53 97.73
CA VAL A 413 -29.37 -60.27 98.78
C VAL A 413 -29.00 -59.37 99.96
N THR A 414 -28.65 -58.10 99.72
CA THR A 414 -28.37 -57.14 100.79
C THR A 414 -29.62 -56.82 101.62
N THR A 415 -30.79 -56.71 100.98
CA THR A 415 -32.08 -56.54 101.65
C THR A 415 -32.45 -57.79 102.46
N ASP A 416 -32.33 -58.97 101.87
CA ASP A 416 -32.61 -60.26 102.53
C ASP A 416 -31.72 -60.46 103.77
N VAL A 417 -30.42 -60.17 103.66
CA VAL A 417 -29.47 -60.20 104.80
C VAL A 417 -29.80 -59.14 105.86
N GLY A 418 -30.35 -57.98 105.47
CA GLY A 418 -30.88 -56.98 106.39
C GLY A 418 -32.03 -57.52 107.22
N VAL A 419 -33.05 -58.09 106.55
CA VAL A 419 -34.22 -58.70 107.18
C VAL A 419 -33.83 -59.87 108.09
N GLU A 420 -32.90 -60.73 107.68
CA GLU A 420 -32.42 -61.83 108.53
C GLU A 420 -31.61 -61.34 109.75
N ARG A 421 -30.91 -60.19 109.66
CA ARG A 421 -30.30 -59.55 110.83
C ARG A 421 -31.33 -59.01 111.80
N GLU A 422 -32.38 -58.35 111.31
CA GLU A 422 -33.48 -57.85 112.15
C GLU A 422 -34.21 -58.98 112.87
N LYS A 423 -34.58 -60.06 112.15
CA LYS A 423 -35.16 -61.27 112.77
C LYS A 423 -34.24 -61.89 113.82
N ARG A 424 -32.92 -61.91 113.57
CA ARG A 424 -31.94 -62.46 114.50
C ARG A 424 -31.81 -61.62 115.77
N LEU A 425 -31.87 -60.29 115.65
CA LEU A 425 -31.92 -59.37 116.79
C LEU A 425 -33.22 -59.57 117.59
N GLN A 426 -34.37 -59.66 116.92
CA GLN A 426 -35.66 -59.95 117.58
C GLN A 426 -35.62 -61.28 118.34
N ALA A 427 -35.09 -62.34 117.73
CA ALA A 427 -34.93 -63.65 118.38
C ALA A 427 -33.93 -63.61 119.56
N GLU A 428 -32.91 -62.75 119.50
CA GLU A 428 -31.96 -62.52 120.60
C GLU A 428 -32.59 -61.72 121.74
N GLU A 429 -33.44 -60.73 121.44
CA GLU A 429 -34.26 -60.00 122.41
C GLU A 429 -35.28 -60.93 123.11
N GLU A 430 -36.04 -61.73 122.35
CA GLU A 430 -36.96 -62.75 122.88
C GLU A 430 -36.22 -63.78 123.75
N TYR A 431 -35.02 -64.19 123.35
CA TYR A 431 -34.19 -65.11 124.13
C TYR A 431 -33.71 -64.47 125.44
N ASN A 432 -33.33 -63.19 125.42
CA ASN A 432 -32.93 -62.44 126.62
C ASN A 432 -34.12 -62.26 127.58
N GLU A 433 -35.31 -61.93 127.08
CA GLU A 433 -36.55 -61.94 127.88
C GLU A 433 -36.81 -63.30 128.51
N LEU A 434 -36.68 -64.39 127.73
CA LEU A 434 -36.88 -65.74 128.21
C LEU A 434 -35.85 -66.10 129.29
N GLN A 435 -34.59 -65.67 129.13
CA GLN A 435 -33.53 -65.86 130.12
C GLN A 435 -33.83 -65.11 131.43
N GLU A 436 -34.36 -63.88 131.38
CA GLU A 436 -34.83 -63.18 132.58
C GLU A 436 -36.03 -63.87 133.22
N ARG A 437 -36.99 -64.37 132.43
CA ARG A 437 -38.12 -65.16 132.96
C ARG A 437 -37.62 -66.43 133.65
N TYR A 438 -36.61 -67.11 133.11
CA TYR A 438 -35.98 -68.27 133.74
C TYR A 438 -35.28 -67.91 135.05
N LYS A 439 -34.47 -66.84 135.11
CA LYS A 439 -33.86 -66.36 136.37
C LYS A 439 -34.92 -66.04 137.43
N ASN A 440 -36.00 -65.35 137.04
CA ASN A 440 -37.11 -65.04 137.94
C ASN A 440 -37.86 -66.30 138.41
N LEU A 441 -37.99 -67.32 137.55
CA LEU A 441 -38.59 -68.60 137.91
C LEU A 441 -37.67 -69.42 138.82
N GLU A 442 -36.35 -69.37 138.62
CA GLU A 442 -35.35 -70.03 139.47
C GLU A 442 -35.35 -69.44 140.89
N VAL A 443 -35.42 -68.11 141.02
CA VAL A 443 -35.60 -67.43 142.32
C VAL A 443 -36.92 -67.85 143.00
N LYS A 444 -38.04 -67.90 142.25
CA LYS A 444 -39.33 -68.40 142.78
C LYS A 444 -39.28 -69.88 143.13
N SER A 445 -38.51 -70.69 142.40
CA SER A 445 -38.32 -72.11 142.68
C SER A 445 -37.49 -72.31 143.94
N GLN A 446 -36.46 -71.50 144.17
CA GLN A 446 -35.71 -71.50 145.44
C GLN A 446 -36.61 -71.10 146.61
N GLN A 447 -37.46 -70.07 146.47
CA GLN A 447 -38.48 -69.72 147.46
C GLN A 447 -39.48 -70.85 147.72
N LEU A 448 -39.90 -71.58 146.67
CA LEU A 448 -40.76 -72.76 146.81
C LEU A 448 -40.03 -73.94 147.47
N CYS A 449 -38.73 -74.12 147.24
CA CYS A 449 -37.92 -75.11 147.95
C CYS A 449 -37.77 -74.75 149.44
N GLU A 450 -37.52 -73.48 149.78
CA GLU A 450 -37.51 -73.00 151.17
C GLU A 450 -38.87 -73.17 151.88
N LEU A 451 -39.98 -73.03 151.14
CA LEU A 451 -41.33 -73.30 151.64
C LEU A 451 -41.63 -74.81 151.76
N ALA A 452 -41.13 -75.63 150.84
CA ALA A 452 -41.29 -77.08 150.83
C ALA A 452 -40.40 -77.80 151.87
N GLU A 453 -39.25 -77.23 152.25
CA GLU A 453 -38.47 -77.69 153.40
C GLU A 453 -39.19 -77.46 154.74
N LYS A 454 -40.10 -76.47 154.80
CA LYS A 454 -40.90 -76.16 156.00
C LYS A 454 -42.21 -76.94 156.14
N ASN A 455 -42.65 -77.67 155.11
CA ASN A 455 -43.92 -78.41 155.15
C ASN A 455 -43.85 -79.73 154.35
N LYS A 456 -43.73 -80.85 155.07
CA LYS A 456 -43.86 -82.20 154.51
C LYS A 456 -44.86 -83.04 155.33
N GLU A 457 -46.11 -83.08 154.88
CA GLU A 457 -47.05 -84.16 155.24
C GLU A 457 -48.18 -84.38 154.18
N PHE A 458 -48.17 -85.56 153.52
CA PHE A 458 -49.26 -86.28 152.80
C PHE A 458 -49.99 -85.73 151.51
N THR A 459 -50.79 -86.59 150.83
CA THR A 459 -50.95 -86.67 149.33
C THR A 459 -52.29 -87.25 148.77
N VAL A 460 -52.41 -87.39 147.42
CA VAL A 460 -53.18 -88.43 146.63
C VAL A 460 -54.69 -88.21 146.31
N THR A 461 -55.31 -88.49 145.13
CA THR A 461 -55.00 -88.64 143.65
C THR A 461 -56.31 -88.69 142.82
N GLU A 462 -56.36 -88.30 141.52
CA GLU A 462 -57.54 -88.49 140.61
C GLU A 462 -57.24 -88.48 139.07
N GLY A 463 -58.21 -88.74 138.16
CA GLY A 463 -58.00 -88.67 136.66
C GLY A 463 -59.18 -88.95 135.66
N SER A 464 -58.88 -88.89 134.34
CA SER A 464 -59.64 -89.30 133.09
C SER A 464 -60.68 -88.33 132.41
N HIS A 465 -61.04 -88.59 131.11
CA HIS A 465 -61.35 -87.58 130.03
C HIS A 465 -62.69 -87.73 129.22
N THR A 466 -63.00 -86.75 128.32
CA THR A 466 -64.26 -86.60 127.53
C THR A 466 -64.17 -85.95 126.10
N GLU A 467 -65.24 -86.15 125.30
CA GLU A 467 -65.89 -85.30 124.24
C GLU A 467 -65.13 -84.77 122.98
N ASN A 468 -63.81 -84.57 123.00
CA ASN A 468 -63.14 -83.78 121.95
C ASN A 468 -63.15 -84.38 120.51
N GLU A 469 -63.38 -85.69 120.38
CA GLU A 469 -63.19 -86.44 119.12
C GLU A 469 -64.26 -86.18 118.05
N MET A 470 -65.50 -85.85 118.44
CA MET A 470 -66.60 -85.66 117.48
C MET A 470 -66.49 -84.38 116.63
N ARG A 471 -65.75 -83.37 117.09
CA ARG A 471 -65.66 -82.08 116.40
C ARG A 471 -64.82 -82.15 115.11
N LEU A 472 -63.75 -82.94 115.17
CA LEU A 472 -62.73 -83.05 114.11
C LEU A 472 -63.24 -83.71 112.82
N PHE A 473 -64.34 -84.47 112.90
CA PHE A 473 -64.89 -85.20 111.75
C PHE A 473 -65.63 -84.30 110.75
N ASN A 474 -66.34 -83.26 111.24
CA ASN A 474 -67.17 -82.40 110.37
C ASN A 474 -66.31 -81.46 109.49
N GLU A 475 -65.26 -80.86 110.05
CA GLU A 475 -64.34 -79.96 109.33
C GLU A 475 -63.65 -80.64 108.14
N LEU A 476 -63.46 -81.95 108.21
CA LEU A 476 -62.82 -82.77 107.17
C LEU A 476 -63.77 -83.05 105.99
N GLN A 477 -65.08 -82.89 106.15
CA GLN A 477 -66.06 -83.09 105.08
C GLN A 477 -66.18 -81.85 104.18
N GLU A 478 -66.27 -80.65 104.74
CA GLU A 478 -66.44 -79.38 103.98
C GLU A 478 -65.28 -79.11 103.02
N THR A 479 -64.05 -79.44 103.42
CA THR A 479 -62.84 -79.24 102.59
C THR A 479 -62.81 -80.10 101.33
N ARG A 480 -63.55 -81.23 101.27
CA ARG A 480 -63.65 -82.06 100.07
C ARG A 480 -64.55 -81.45 99.00
N ASP A 481 -65.65 -80.83 99.41
CA ASP A 481 -66.63 -80.27 98.47
C ASP A 481 -66.08 -79.01 97.78
N GLU A 482 -65.29 -78.20 98.49
CA GLU A 482 -64.55 -77.05 97.94
C GLU A 482 -63.58 -77.48 96.83
N LEU A 483 -62.78 -78.52 97.07
CA LEU A 483 -61.78 -79.03 96.13
C LEU A 483 -62.41 -79.55 94.82
N GLN A 484 -63.63 -80.10 94.90
CA GLN A 484 -64.34 -80.58 93.71
C GLN A 484 -64.81 -79.44 92.82
N ARG A 485 -65.18 -78.27 93.39
CA ARG A 485 -65.61 -77.09 92.62
C ARG A 485 -64.48 -76.50 91.78
N GLN A 486 -63.30 -76.31 92.38
CA GLN A 486 -62.14 -75.73 91.69
C GLN A 486 -61.66 -76.56 90.49
N ARG A 487 -61.80 -77.90 90.55
CA ARG A 487 -61.46 -78.79 89.42
C ARG A 487 -62.35 -78.57 88.19
N GLN A 488 -63.57 -78.08 88.38
CA GLN A 488 -64.53 -77.89 87.30
C GLN A 488 -64.28 -76.57 86.54
N GLU A 489 -63.82 -75.53 87.26
CA GLU A 489 -63.46 -74.21 86.73
C GLU A 489 -62.21 -74.26 85.83
N VAL A 490 -61.16 -74.98 86.25
CA VAL A 490 -59.94 -75.19 85.45
C VAL A 490 -60.23 -75.81 84.09
N LEU A 491 -61.23 -76.70 84.02
CA LEU A 491 -61.60 -77.44 82.81
C LEU A 491 -62.30 -76.53 81.77
N GLN A 492 -63.03 -75.51 82.22
CA GLN A 492 -63.65 -74.51 81.33
C GLN A 492 -62.59 -73.57 80.73
N LEU A 493 -61.67 -73.05 81.56
CA LEU A 493 -60.58 -72.17 81.11
C LEU A 493 -59.65 -72.85 80.09
N GLN A 494 -59.47 -74.17 80.20
CA GLN A 494 -58.73 -74.97 79.21
C GLN A 494 -59.42 -74.94 77.84
N GLN A 495 -60.74 -75.02 77.81
CA GLN A 495 -61.55 -75.09 76.58
C GLN A 495 -61.62 -73.74 75.84
N GLU A 496 -61.80 -72.63 76.57
CA GLU A 496 -61.76 -71.27 76.01
C GLU A 496 -60.41 -70.94 75.35
N LYS A 497 -59.31 -71.40 75.96
CA LYS A 497 -57.96 -71.24 75.39
C LYS A 497 -57.80 -71.92 74.04
N GLU A 498 -58.35 -73.12 73.87
CA GLU A 498 -58.27 -73.87 72.60
C GLU A 498 -59.10 -73.20 71.49
N GLU A 499 -60.26 -72.61 71.82
CA GLU A 499 -61.07 -71.83 70.89
C GLU A 499 -60.35 -70.56 70.39
N ILE A 500 -59.73 -69.80 71.30
CA ILE A 500 -58.93 -68.60 70.94
C ILE A 500 -57.79 -68.96 69.98
N VAL A 501 -57.08 -70.06 70.24
CA VAL A 501 -55.97 -70.54 69.38
C VAL A 501 -56.49 -70.93 67.99
N ALA A 502 -57.66 -71.56 67.89
CA ALA A 502 -58.27 -71.92 66.60
C ALA A 502 -58.64 -70.66 65.78
N VAL A 503 -59.25 -69.65 66.41
CA VAL A 503 -59.59 -68.38 65.74
C VAL A 503 -58.33 -67.62 65.29
N MET A 504 -57.28 -67.60 66.12
CA MET A 504 -55.99 -67.01 65.72
C MET A 504 -55.36 -67.72 64.52
N HIS A 505 -55.39 -69.06 64.48
CA HIS A 505 -54.92 -69.80 63.32
C HIS A 505 -55.76 -69.51 62.07
N GLN A 506 -57.09 -69.40 62.19
CA GLN A 506 -57.97 -69.07 61.06
C GLN A 506 -57.78 -67.62 60.55
N ALA A 507 -57.41 -66.69 61.42
CA ALA A 507 -57.03 -65.33 61.01
C ALA A 507 -55.66 -65.29 60.32
N ALA A 508 -54.69 -66.09 60.79
CA ALA A 508 -53.35 -66.19 60.20
C ALA A 508 -53.30 -67.01 58.89
N SER A 509 -54.25 -67.91 58.67
CA SER A 509 -54.36 -68.78 57.48
C SER A 509 -55.41 -68.30 56.47
N ARG A 510 -55.78 -67.01 56.51
CA ARG A 510 -56.40 -66.39 55.33
C ARG A 510 -55.37 -66.31 54.22
N GLU A 511 -55.45 -67.25 53.28
CA GLU A 511 -54.88 -67.14 51.94
C GLU A 511 -55.57 -65.96 51.23
N GLU A 512 -55.08 -64.74 51.45
CA GLU A 512 -55.23 -63.66 50.48
C GLU A 512 -54.27 -64.01 49.33
N ASP A 513 -54.83 -64.54 48.23
CA ASP A 513 -54.13 -65.10 47.06
C ASP A 513 -52.75 -64.48 46.83
N ASP A 514 -51.68 -65.29 46.79
CA ASP A 514 -50.31 -64.78 46.52
C ASP A 514 -50.27 -64.01 45.17
N ASP A 515 -51.12 -64.41 44.23
CA ASP A 515 -51.42 -63.74 42.96
C ASP A 515 -51.87 -62.27 43.10
N SER A 516 -52.52 -61.92 44.22
CA SER A 516 -52.96 -60.56 44.55
C SER A 516 -51.83 -59.73 45.18
N ARG A 517 -50.99 -60.38 45.99
CA ARG A 517 -49.81 -59.78 46.64
C ARG A 517 -48.71 -59.51 45.62
N GLU A 518 -48.47 -60.43 44.68
CA GLU A 518 -47.49 -60.25 43.60
C GLU A 518 -47.94 -59.16 42.61
N LYS A 519 -49.24 -59.08 42.26
CA LYS A 519 -49.78 -57.96 41.48
C LYS A 519 -49.62 -56.62 42.19
N LEU A 520 -49.92 -56.55 43.49
CA LEU A 520 -49.73 -55.33 44.29
C LEU A 520 -48.24 -54.94 44.37
N ALA A 521 -47.34 -55.90 44.54
CA ALA A 521 -45.89 -55.65 44.53
C ALA A 521 -45.40 -55.15 43.17
N ALA A 522 -45.85 -55.75 42.07
CA ALA A 522 -45.54 -55.31 40.70
C ALA A 522 -46.08 -53.89 40.41
N GLU A 523 -47.29 -53.58 40.85
CA GLU A 523 -47.88 -52.24 40.69
C GLU A 523 -47.15 -51.19 41.55
N LEU A 524 -46.74 -51.54 42.78
CA LEU A 524 -45.90 -50.68 43.61
C LEU A 524 -44.53 -50.41 42.98
N VAL A 525 -43.88 -51.41 42.38
CA VAL A 525 -42.61 -51.23 41.64
C VAL A 525 -42.82 -50.38 40.38
N PHE A 526 -43.91 -50.59 39.63
CA PHE A 526 -44.25 -49.76 38.47
C PHE A 526 -44.47 -48.29 38.89
N LYS A 527 -45.27 -48.05 39.94
CA LYS A 527 -45.53 -46.71 40.48
C LYS A 527 -44.27 -46.07 41.08
N SER A 528 -43.37 -46.85 41.66
CA SER A 528 -42.07 -46.36 42.15
C SER A 528 -41.17 -45.88 41.00
N ASN A 529 -41.10 -46.65 39.91
CA ASN A 529 -40.37 -46.25 38.70
C ASN A 529 -41.00 -45.02 38.00
N GLU A 530 -42.34 -44.95 37.93
CA GLU A 530 -43.07 -43.79 37.41
C GLU A 530 -42.78 -42.53 38.25
N LEU A 531 -42.81 -42.63 39.58
CA LEU A 531 -42.40 -41.56 40.49
C LEU A 531 -40.94 -41.16 40.30
N GLN A 532 -40.02 -42.10 40.16
CA GLN A 532 -38.60 -41.81 39.94
C GLN A 532 -38.38 -41.05 38.62
N ASN A 533 -39.07 -41.43 37.55
CA ASN A 533 -39.03 -40.72 36.27
C ASN A 533 -39.59 -39.30 36.39
N LEU A 534 -40.75 -39.12 37.04
CA LEU A 534 -41.35 -37.81 37.30
C LEU A 534 -40.45 -36.91 38.17
N VAL A 535 -39.74 -37.48 39.15
CA VAL A 535 -38.77 -36.76 39.96
C VAL A 535 -37.58 -36.30 39.11
N MET A 536 -37.04 -37.16 38.23
CA MET A 536 -35.98 -36.76 37.31
C MET A 536 -36.44 -35.63 36.37
N GLU A 537 -37.58 -35.78 35.69
CA GLU A 537 -38.15 -34.75 34.82
C GLU A 537 -38.38 -33.43 35.56
N HIS A 538 -38.93 -33.48 36.78
CA HIS A 538 -39.11 -32.29 37.62
C HIS A 538 -37.77 -31.63 38.00
N THR A 539 -36.69 -32.38 38.25
CA THR A 539 -35.36 -31.78 38.48
C THR A 539 -34.77 -31.14 37.23
N GLU A 540 -35.00 -31.71 36.05
CA GLU A 540 -34.58 -31.13 34.77
C GLU A 540 -35.37 -29.86 34.45
N LEU A 541 -36.70 -29.89 34.57
CA LEU A 541 -37.56 -28.71 34.41
C LEU A 541 -37.19 -27.60 35.38
N LYS A 542 -36.88 -27.92 36.65
CA LYS A 542 -36.39 -26.94 37.64
C LYS A 542 -35.05 -26.32 37.23
N LYS A 543 -34.14 -27.09 36.64
CA LYS A 543 -32.87 -26.60 36.09
C LYS A 543 -33.09 -25.69 34.87
N VAL A 544 -34.00 -26.06 33.96
CA VAL A 544 -34.39 -25.24 32.80
C VAL A 544 -35.04 -23.92 33.25
N ALA A 545 -35.97 -23.98 34.21
CA ALA A 545 -36.62 -22.79 34.77
C ALA A 545 -35.62 -21.85 35.44
N LYS A 546 -34.67 -22.37 36.23
CA LYS A 546 -33.59 -21.57 36.82
C LYS A 546 -32.72 -20.91 35.75
N ASN A 547 -32.30 -21.66 34.72
CA ASN A 547 -31.52 -21.11 33.61
C ASN A 547 -32.28 -20.03 32.83
N ALA A 548 -33.60 -20.19 32.67
CA ALA A 548 -34.46 -19.18 32.05
C ALA A 548 -34.59 -17.92 32.93
N GLN A 549 -34.75 -18.08 34.24
CA GLN A 549 -34.78 -16.97 35.20
C GLN A 549 -33.44 -16.21 35.23
N GLU A 550 -32.30 -16.92 35.23
CA GLU A 550 -30.97 -16.31 35.17
C GLU A 550 -30.76 -15.53 33.86
N LYS A 551 -31.22 -16.07 32.71
CA LYS A 551 -31.21 -15.36 31.42
C LYS A 551 -32.11 -14.13 31.42
N ASN A 552 -33.35 -14.23 31.95
CA ASN A 552 -34.25 -13.09 32.06
C ASN A 552 -33.66 -11.99 32.93
N GLY A 553 -33.06 -12.34 34.09
CA GLY A 553 -32.38 -11.37 34.94
C GLY A 553 -31.13 -10.72 34.29
N ILE A 554 -30.47 -11.38 33.34
CA ILE A 554 -29.43 -10.76 32.50
C ILE A 554 -30.06 -9.77 31.50
N LEU A 555 -31.12 -10.17 30.81
CA LEU A 555 -31.82 -9.32 29.84
C LEU A 555 -32.47 -8.09 30.49
N GLU A 556 -33.04 -8.24 31.68
CA GLU A 556 -33.58 -7.13 32.49
C GLU A 556 -32.48 -6.13 32.88
N ARG A 557 -31.30 -6.62 33.33
CA ARG A 557 -30.14 -5.76 33.60
C ARG A 557 -29.68 -5.02 32.35
N GLN A 558 -29.61 -5.70 31.20
CA GLN A 558 -29.25 -5.07 29.92
C GLN A 558 -30.28 -4.03 29.48
N LEU A 559 -31.59 -4.29 29.68
CA LEU A 559 -32.65 -3.32 29.40
C LEU A 559 -32.55 -2.09 30.30
N ILE A 560 -32.29 -2.27 31.61
CA ILE A 560 -32.07 -1.17 32.55
C ILE A 560 -30.81 -0.38 32.17
N GLU A 561 -29.72 -1.05 31.78
CA GLU A 561 -28.48 -0.41 31.32
C GLU A 561 -28.68 0.40 30.04
N ILE A 562 -29.42 -0.14 29.05
CA ILE A 562 -29.78 0.57 27.81
C ILE A 562 -30.70 1.76 28.12
N GLN A 563 -31.70 1.60 28.99
CA GLN A 563 -32.58 2.68 29.43
C GLN A 563 -31.81 3.77 30.16
N ASN A 564 -30.89 3.42 31.06
CA ASN A 564 -30.02 4.36 31.76
C ASN A 564 -29.07 5.07 30.77
N ARG A 565 -28.46 4.36 29.82
CA ARG A 565 -27.60 4.97 28.78
C ARG A 565 -28.40 5.97 27.92
N LEU A 566 -29.61 5.61 27.49
CA LEU A 566 -30.52 6.51 26.77
C LEU A 566 -30.98 7.70 27.63
N HIS A 567 -31.25 7.49 28.92
CA HIS A 567 -31.68 8.55 29.83
C HIS A 567 -30.55 9.54 30.11
N SER A 568 -29.33 9.07 30.40
CA SER A 568 -28.13 9.91 30.50
C SER A 568 -27.84 10.64 29.19
N GLN A 569 -27.91 9.96 28.03
CA GLN A 569 -27.76 10.61 26.71
C GLN A 569 -28.82 11.70 26.45
N SER A 570 -30.03 11.56 27.03
CA SER A 570 -31.10 12.57 26.93
C SER A 570 -30.96 13.72 27.94
N MET A 571 -30.31 13.50 29.08
CA MET A 571 -30.24 14.47 30.19
C MET A 571 -28.93 15.26 30.24
N GLU A 572 -27.82 14.69 29.74
CA GLU A 572 -26.47 15.20 30.01
C GLU A 572 -25.85 16.05 28.89
N GLY A 573 -26.58 16.36 27.81
CA GLY A 573 -26.22 17.49 26.94
C GLY A 573 -26.82 17.56 25.55
N GLY A 574 -27.72 18.52 25.31
CA GLY A 574 -28.10 18.93 23.96
C GLY A 574 -26.89 19.43 23.14
N LYS A 575 -26.80 19.04 21.86
CA LYS A 575 -25.67 19.20 20.92
C LYS A 575 -24.31 18.63 21.37
N ALA A 576 -23.87 18.82 22.61
CA ALA A 576 -22.60 18.30 23.12
C ALA A 576 -22.61 16.78 23.31
N GLY A 577 -23.67 16.19 23.86
CA GLY A 577 -23.82 14.73 24.00
C GLY A 577 -23.93 14.02 22.65
N LEU A 578 -24.62 14.65 21.68
CA LEU A 578 -24.63 14.18 20.28
C LEU A 578 -23.24 14.23 19.63
N SER A 579 -22.42 15.23 19.98
CA SER A 579 -21.03 15.32 19.51
C SER A 579 -20.14 14.25 20.15
N ALA A 580 -20.34 13.93 21.43
CA ALA A 580 -19.62 12.84 22.10
C ALA A 580 -19.97 11.48 21.49
N HIS A 581 -21.26 11.19 21.27
CA HIS A 581 -21.70 9.95 20.63
C HIS A 581 -21.23 9.84 19.16
N ALA A 582 -21.17 10.96 18.42
CA ALA A 582 -20.58 10.99 17.09
C ALA A 582 -19.07 10.66 17.11
N ILE A 583 -18.33 11.09 18.15
CA ILE A 583 -16.92 10.74 18.35
C ILE A 583 -16.78 9.26 18.72
N GLU A 584 -17.62 8.71 19.61
CA GLU A 584 -17.67 7.27 19.92
C GLU A 584 -17.88 6.43 18.66
N LEU A 585 -18.90 6.75 17.85
CA LEU A 585 -19.16 6.06 16.58
C LEU A 585 -18.01 6.22 15.58
N GLN A 586 -17.35 7.38 15.56
CA GLN A 586 -16.20 7.59 14.69
C GLN A 586 -14.96 6.80 15.15
N GLN A 587 -14.81 6.58 16.45
CA GLN A 587 -13.81 5.68 17.04
C GLN A 587 -14.12 4.22 16.72
N GLU A 588 -15.37 3.76 16.95
CA GLU A 588 -15.80 2.40 16.57
C GLU A 588 -15.60 2.13 15.07
N VAL A 589 -15.89 3.10 14.19
CA VAL A 589 -15.60 3.00 12.74
C VAL A 589 -14.10 2.96 12.45
N SER A 590 -13.26 3.61 13.27
CA SER A 590 -11.80 3.51 13.15
C SER A 590 -11.29 2.14 13.59
N ASP A 591 -11.79 1.62 14.71
CA ASP A 591 -11.39 0.33 15.27
C ASP A 591 -11.87 -0.83 14.37
N LEU A 592 -13.08 -0.75 13.83
CA LEU A 592 -13.56 -1.69 12.81
C LEU A 592 -12.75 -1.64 11.50
N ARG A 593 -12.21 -0.48 11.13
CA ARG A 593 -11.28 -0.37 9.98
C ARG A 593 -9.93 -1.01 10.29
N ASN A 594 -9.39 -0.81 11.50
CA ASN A 594 -8.14 -1.44 11.94
C ASN A 594 -8.30 -2.97 12.00
N ASN A 595 -9.37 -3.47 12.62
CA ASN A 595 -9.72 -4.90 12.65
C ASN A 595 -9.89 -5.48 11.24
N LEU A 596 -10.50 -4.73 10.31
CA LEU A 596 -10.60 -5.16 8.91
C LEU A 596 -9.22 -5.24 8.24
N THR A 597 -8.31 -4.28 8.47
CA THR A 597 -6.94 -4.36 7.95
C THR A 597 -6.14 -5.51 8.56
N GLU A 598 -6.31 -5.83 9.85
CA GLU A 598 -5.70 -6.99 10.49
C GLU A 598 -6.24 -8.30 9.90
N VAL A 599 -7.55 -8.44 9.70
CA VAL A 599 -8.15 -9.63 9.08
C VAL A 599 -7.73 -9.79 7.61
N VAL A 600 -7.57 -8.69 6.86
CA VAL A 600 -7.01 -8.72 5.50
C VAL A 600 -5.55 -9.17 5.53
N GLN A 601 -4.73 -8.66 6.46
CA GLN A 601 -3.35 -9.10 6.61
C GLN A 601 -3.25 -10.59 6.99
N GLN A 602 -4.04 -11.05 7.96
CA GLN A 602 -4.12 -12.47 8.33
C GLN A 602 -4.55 -13.36 7.15
N LYS A 603 -5.48 -12.87 6.31
CA LYS A 603 -5.87 -13.57 5.08
C LYS A 603 -4.71 -13.67 4.09
N GLU A 604 -3.97 -12.59 3.86
CA GLU A 604 -2.80 -12.58 2.99
C GLU A 604 -1.69 -13.52 3.53
N GLU A 605 -1.44 -13.49 4.84
CA GLU A 605 -0.53 -14.42 5.52
C GLU A 605 -0.97 -15.89 5.32
N LEU A 606 -2.25 -16.21 5.48
CA LEU A 606 -2.80 -17.55 5.23
C LEU A 606 -2.72 -17.96 3.74
N GLU A 607 -2.92 -17.04 2.79
CA GLU A 607 -2.75 -17.30 1.36
C GLU A 607 -1.27 -17.57 1.01
N THR A 608 -0.32 -16.87 1.63
CA THR A 608 1.12 -17.18 1.47
C THR A 608 1.50 -18.52 2.11
N ALA A 609 0.97 -18.85 3.29
CA ALA A 609 1.18 -20.15 3.92
C ALA A 609 0.60 -21.31 3.09
N LEU A 610 -0.59 -21.14 2.51
CA LEU A 610 -1.23 -22.10 1.62
C LEU A 610 -0.37 -22.36 0.37
N THR A 611 0.10 -21.31 -0.31
CA THR A 611 0.95 -21.45 -1.50
C THR A 611 2.31 -22.06 -1.18
N GLN A 612 2.91 -21.74 -0.02
CA GLN A 612 4.12 -22.40 0.47
C GLN A 612 3.89 -23.90 0.73
N LYS A 613 2.74 -24.28 1.29
CA LYS A 613 2.36 -25.69 1.49
C LYS A 613 2.12 -26.45 0.19
N GLN A 614 1.50 -25.81 -0.80
CA GLN A 614 1.34 -26.34 -2.15
C GLN A 614 2.71 -26.70 -2.75
N LEU A 615 3.67 -25.76 -2.70
CA LEU A 615 5.02 -25.95 -3.23
C LEU A 615 5.81 -27.04 -2.48
N GLU A 616 5.63 -27.14 -1.16
CA GLU A 616 6.22 -28.22 -0.35
C GLU A 616 5.69 -29.61 -0.70
N LEU A 617 4.41 -29.73 -1.05
CA LEU A 617 3.82 -30.99 -1.51
C LEU A 617 4.37 -31.35 -2.88
N GLU A 618 4.39 -30.42 -3.84
CA GLU A 618 5.00 -30.64 -5.15
C GLU A 618 6.49 -31.04 -5.06
N GLN A 619 7.24 -30.45 -4.12
CA GLN A 619 8.63 -30.80 -3.87
C GLN A 619 8.76 -32.23 -3.32
N ARG A 620 7.91 -32.63 -2.35
CA ARG A 620 7.87 -34.02 -1.84
C ARG A 620 7.49 -35.01 -2.94
N ASP A 621 6.52 -34.67 -3.80
CA ASP A 621 6.12 -35.52 -4.93
C ASP A 621 7.20 -35.68 -5.99
N ARG A 622 8.06 -34.66 -6.20
CA ARG A 622 9.26 -34.79 -7.04
C ARG A 622 10.26 -35.77 -6.43
N VAL A 623 10.59 -35.61 -5.14
CA VAL A 623 11.52 -36.50 -4.42
C VAL A 623 11.00 -37.94 -4.38
N MET A 624 9.70 -38.16 -4.11
CA MET A 624 9.09 -39.50 -4.15
C MET A 624 9.19 -40.15 -5.53
N ARG A 625 8.99 -39.39 -6.61
CA ARG A 625 9.18 -39.89 -7.99
C ARG A 625 10.64 -40.21 -8.30
N GLU A 626 11.59 -39.42 -7.80
CA GLU A 626 13.02 -39.69 -7.97
C GLU A 626 13.47 -40.91 -7.16
N GLN A 627 13.07 -41.03 -5.90
CA GLN A 627 13.30 -42.23 -5.08
C GLN A 627 12.68 -43.47 -5.74
N SER A 628 11.49 -43.37 -6.32
CA SER A 628 10.86 -44.47 -7.08
C SER A 628 11.68 -44.87 -8.31
N LYS A 629 12.36 -43.93 -8.99
CA LYS A 629 13.30 -44.25 -10.08
C LYS A 629 14.57 -44.94 -9.55
N PHE A 630 15.14 -44.44 -8.45
CA PHE A 630 16.31 -45.07 -7.82
C PHE A 630 16.02 -46.50 -7.35
N LEU A 631 14.83 -46.74 -6.79
CA LEU A 631 14.39 -48.09 -6.42
C LEU A 631 14.31 -49.01 -7.64
N LYS A 632 13.69 -48.56 -8.75
CA LYS A 632 13.68 -49.33 -10.01
C LYS A 632 15.08 -49.66 -10.53
N VAL A 633 15.97 -48.67 -10.60
CA VAL A 633 17.37 -48.89 -11.05
C VAL A 633 18.12 -49.83 -10.11
N ARG A 634 17.90 -49.74 -8.80
CA ARG A 634 18.48 -50.68 -7.81
C ARG A 634 17.93 -52.09 -8.00
N ASP A 635 16.64 -52.23 -8.26
CA ASP A 635 15.99 -53.53 -8.42
C ASP A 635 16.41 -54.18 -9.76
N GLU A 636 16.53 -53.39 -10.84
CA GLU A 636 17.18 -53.78 -12.11
C GLU A 636 18.64 -54.22 -11.90
N LEU A 637 19.42 -53.50 -11.09
CA LEU A 637 20.79 -53.88 -10.71
C LEU A 637 20.84 -55.16 -9.89
N LEU A 638 19.88 -55.37 -8.98
CA LEU A 638 19.76 -56.61 -8.20
C LEU A 638 19.39 -57.80 -9.09
N ASP A 639 18.55 -57.60 -10.09
CA ASP A 639 18.20 -58.65 -11.06
C ASP A 639 19.38 -58.95 -12.01
N ILE A 640 20.15 -57.95 -12.43
CA ILE A 640 21.42 -58.16 -13.15
C ILE A 640 22.45 -58.88 -12.27
N LEU A 641 22.56 -58.54 -10.99
CA LEU A 641 23.49 -59.19 -10.06
C LEU A 641 23.07 -60.63 -9.75
N LYS A 642 21.77 -60.92 -9.58
CA LYS A 642 21.25 -62.29 -9.50
C LYS A 642 21.53 -63.06 -10.79
N GLY A 643 21.28 -62.47 -11.95
CA GLY A 643 21.61 -63.05 -13.25
C GLY A 643 23.10 -63.33 -13.43
N LYS A 644 23.97 -62.47 -12.87
CA LYS A 644 25.42 -62.69 -12.84
C LYS A 644 25.86 -63.75 -11.83
N VAL A 645 25.22 -63.86 -10.67
CA VAL A 645 25.44 -64.98 -9.73
C VAL A 645 25.03 -66.30 -10.41
N GLN A 646 23.95 -66.31 -11.19
CA GLN A 646 23.55 -67.45 -12.03
C GLN A 646 24.53 -67.77 -13.17
N GLN A 647 25.44 -66.84 -13.52
CA GLN A 647 26.49 -67.04 -14.53
C GLN A 647 27.86 -67.34 -13.90
N GLN A 648 28.12 -66.91 -12.65
CA GLN A 648 29.39 -67.10 -11.94
C GLN A 648 29.56 -68.49 -11.32
N GLU A 649 28.53 -69.35 -11.33
CA GLU A 649 28.71 -70.79 -11.06
C GLU A 649 29.49 -71.52 -12.19
N ASN A 650 29.74 -70.87 -13.34
CA ASN A 650 30.57 -71.40 -14.41
C ASN A 650 31.74 -70.45 -14.76
N GLY A 651 32.98 -70.85 -14.44
CA GLY A 651 34.18 -70.37 -15.15
C GLY A 651 35.13 -69.46 -14.38
N GLU A 652 36.03 -70.12 -13.64
CA GLU A 652 37.48 -69.86 -13.50
C GLU A 652 38.09 -68.44 -13.34
N LEU A 653 38.98 -68.41 -12.36
CA LEU A 653 39.93 -67.34 -12.00
C LEU A 653 40.84 -66.90 -13.16
N SER A 654 40.87 -65.59 -13.46
CA SER A 654 42.10 -64.95 -13.96
C SER A 654 42.12 -63.44 -13.76
N ASN A 655 43.34 -62.88 -13.82
CA ASN A 655 43.74 -61.46 -13.82
C ASN A 655 43.96 -60.78 -12.46
N ILE A 656 45.17 -60.99 -11.93
CA ILE A 656 45.73 -60.23 -10.79
C ILE A 656 46.22 -58.82 -11.21
N ASP A 657 46.33 -58.51 -12.52
CA ASP A 657 46.73 -57.19 -13.02
C ASP A 657 45.70 -56.07 -12.76
N GLY A 658 44.41 -56.39 -12.66
CA GLY A 658 43.35 -55.39 -12.44
C GLY A 658 43.46 -54.64 -11.10
N ASN A 659 44.20 -55.20 -10.13
CA ASN A 659 44.41 -54.58 -8.83
C ASN A 659 45.33 -53.36 -8.90
N ASN A 660 46.25 -53.31 -9.87
CA ASN A 660 47.20 -52.20 -10.00
C ASN A 660 46.55 -50.99 -10.70
N GLU A 661 45.80 -51.22 -11.78
CA GLU A 661 44.99 -50.17 -12.43
C GLU A 661 43.93 -49.58 -11.49
N TYR A 662 43.31 -50.41 -10.63
CA TYR A 662 42.38 -49.94 -9.61
C TYR A 662 43.09 -49.06 -8.57
N LEU A 663 44.30 -49.43 -8.13
CA LEU A 663 45.09 -48.62 -7.21
C LEU A 663 45.45 -47.25 -7.80
N ASP A 664 45.87 -47.21 -9.07
CA ASP A 664 46.21 -45.97 -9.77
C ASP A 664 44.97 -45.09 -10.02
N GLN A 665 43.82 -45.67 -10.37
CA GLN A 665 42.55 -44.94 -10.47
C GLN A 665 42.13 -44.35 -9.11
N VAL A 666 42.35 -45.06 -8.00
CA VAL A 666 42.12 -44.57 -6.64
C VAL A 666 43.09 -43.44 -6.31
N HIS A 667 44.38 -43.57 -6.59
CA HIS A 667 45.36 -42.49 -6.40
C HIS A 667 45.04 -41.25 -7.24
N GLN A 668 44.60 -41.41 -8.48
CA GLN A 668 44.23 -40.31 -9.36
C GLN A 668 42.94 -39.63 -8.89
N GLN A 669 41.95 -40.37 -8.37
CA GLN A 669 40.79 -39.79 -7.68
C GLN A 669 41.18 -39.05 -6.39
N ILE A 670 42.12 -39.57 -5.61
CA ILE A 670 42.60 -38.91 -4.39
C ILE A 670 43.29 -37.59 -4.77
N ALA A 671 44.19 -37.60 -5.75
CA ALA A 671 44.86 -36.40 -6.24
C ALA A 671 43.86 -35.32 -6.72
N ALA A 672 42.90 -35.71 -7.57
CA ALA A 672 41.86 -34.79 -8.07
C ALA A 672 40.96 -34.24 -6.94
N LYS A 673 40.63 -35.06 -5.92
CA LYS A 673 39.88 -34.60 -4.74
C LYS A 673 40.72 -33.66 -3.87
N THR A 674 42.01 -33.92 -3.70
CA THR A 674 42.92 -33.05 -2.95
C THR A 674 43.09 -31.70 -3.65
N GLU A 675 43.23 -31.67 -4.98
CA GLU A 675 43.27 -30.43 -5.76
C GLU A 675 41.95 -29.65 -5.65
N ALA A 676 40.80 -30.33 -5.77
CA ALA A 676 39.49 -29.71 -5.57
C ALA A 676 39.32 -29.12 -4.15
N ILE A 677 39.78 -29.83 -3.12
CA ILE A 677 39.79 -29.35 -1.73
C ILE A 677 40.70 -28.12 -1.58
N GLN A 678 41.88 -28.10 -2.20
CA GLN A 678 42.80 -26.97 -2.18
C GLN A 678 42.23 -25.74 -2.92
N GLY A 679 41.50 -25.96 -4.02
CA GLY A 679 40.70 -24.95 -4.71
C GLY A 679 39.56 -24.39 -3.86
N LEU A 680 38.91 -25.22 -3.04
CA LEU A 680 37.90 -24.78 -2.07
C LEU A 680 38.52 -23.96 -0.94
N TYR A 681 39.69 -24.34 -0.41
CA TYR A 681 40.37 -23.57 0.64
C TYR A 681 40.81 -22.17 0.15
N THR A 682 41.42 -22.09 -1.03
CA THR A 682 41.80 -20.81 -1.63
C THR A 682 40.58 -19.96 -2.00
N THR A 683 39.46 -20.57 -2.42
CA THR A 683 38.18 -19.85 -2.61
C THR A 683 37.63 -19.33 -1.29
N LEU A 684 37.69 -20.13 -0.21
CA LEU A 684 37.24 -19.75 1.13
C LEU A 684 38.06 -18.58 1.70
N GLU A 685 39.39 -18.63 1.59
CA GLU A 685 40.29 -17.56 2.01
C GLU A 685 39.99 -16.25 1.27
N ASN A 686 39.83 -16.30 -0.05
CA ASN A 686 39.42 -15.15 -0.86
C ASN A 686 38.05 -14.59 -0.42
N LYS A 687 37.09 -15.46 -0.06
CA LYS A 687 35.78 -15.05 0.45
C LYS A 687 35.86 -14.44 1.85
N GLN A 688 36.68 -14.97 2.74
CA GLN A 688 36.95 -14.38 4.07
C GLN A 688 37.60 -12.99 3.93
N LEU A 689 38.57 -12.82 3.04
CA LEU A 689 39.17 -11.52 2.73
C LEU A 689 38.16 -10.55 2.11
N GLN A 690 37.24 -11.02 1.28
CA GLN A 690 36.14 -10.22 0.73
C GLN A 690 35.18 -9.75 1.84
N ILE A 691 34.77 -10.66 2.73
CA ILE A 691 33.90 -10.35 3.88
C ILE A 691 34.56 -9.31 4.79
N MET A 692 35.82 -9.50 5.19
CA MET A 692 36.56 -8.53 6.03
C MET A 692 36.65 -7.12 5.40
N ARG A 693 36.72 -7.02 4.06
CA ARG A 693 36.68 -5.72 3.36
C ARG A 693 35.28 -5.09 3.40
N LEU A 694 34.24 -5.90 3.25
CA LEU A 694 32.84 -5.44 3.32
C LEU A 694 32.47 -5.01 4.75
N GLU A 695 32.86 -5.76 5.77
CA GLU A 695 32.67 -5.39 7.19
C GLU A 695 33.32 -4.03 7.52
N LYS A 696 34.54 -3.79 7.04
CA LYS A 696 35.21 -2.49 7.19
C LYS A 696 34.48 -1.35 6.46
N MET A 697 33.88 -1.63 5.31
CA MET A 697 33.09 -0.64 4.56
C MET A 697 31.75 -0.33 5.27
N VAL A 698 31.03 -1.37 5.73
CA VAL A 698 29.78 -1.23 6.48
C VAL A 698 30.01 -0.39 7.73
N LYS A 699 31.05 -0.69 8.53
CA LYS A 699 31.39 0.09 9.72
C LYS A 699 31.68 1.57 9.40
N LEU A 700 32.34 1.85 8.28
CA LEU A 700 32.62 3.23 7.85
C LEU A 700 31.33 3.96 7.40
N MET A 701 30.37 3.23 6.82
CA MET A 701 29.04 3.75 6.50
C MET A 701 28.20 4.00 7.76
N GLU A 702 28.24 3.12 8.75
CA GLU A 702 27.62 3.31 10.08
C GLU A 702 28.18 4.57 10.76
N ASP A 703 29.51 4.70 10.87
CA ASP A 703 30.19 5.89 11.40
C ASP A 703 29.81 7.18 10.64
N HIS A 704 29.47 7.09 9.35
CA HIS A 704 28.98 8.23 8.55
C HIS A 704 27.50 8.54 8.82
N GLN A 705 26.67 7.51 8.91
CA GLN A 705 25.24 7.63 9.22
C GLN A 705 25.02 8.24 10.62
N ASP A 706 25.77 7.81 11.63
CA ASP A 706 25.70 8.36 12.99
C ASP A 706 26.08 9.84 13.02
N ARG A 707 27.12 10.25 12.28
CA ARG A 707 27.50 11.66 12.15
C ARG A 707 26.42 12.49 11.44
N ALA A 708 25.79 11.95 10.39
CA ALA A 708 24.69 12.61 9.69
C ALA A 708 23.44 12.73 10.58
N GLN A 709 23.08 11.67 11.32
CA GLN A 709 21.97 11.67 12.25
C GLN A 709 22.20 12.66 13.40
N ALA A 710 23.40 12.72 13.96
CA ALA A 710 23.76 13.69 14.99
C ALA A 710 23.68 15.15 14.47
N GLN A 711 24.00 15.41 13.20
CA GLN A 711 23.78 16.72 12.57
C GLN A 711 22.28 17.02 12.41
N ARG A 712 21.50 16.04 11.95
CA ARG A 712 20.04 16.15 11.81
C ARG A 712 19.38 16.51 13.13
N THR A 713 19.68 15.78 14.21
CA THR A 713 19.14 16.06 15.56
C THR A 713 19.56 17.45 16.08
N ARG A 714 20.76 17.94 15.76
CA ARG A 714 21.16 19.33 16.09
C ARG A 714 20.33 20.37 15.34
N LEU A 715 20.00 20.13 14.07
CA LEU A 715 19.16 21.01 13.27
C LEU A 715 17.70 20.96 13.75
N GLU A 716 17.15 19.79 14.02
CA GLU A 716 15.80 19.60 14.57
C GLU A 716 15.65 20.31 15.93
N ASN A 717 16.62 20.14 16.84
CA ASN A 717 16.65 20.88 18.11
C ASN A 717 16.74 22.41 17.90
N ARG A 718 17.46 22.87 16.86
CA ARG A 718 17.53 24.30 16.54
C ARG A 718 16.23 24.83 15.97
N ILE A 719 15.53 24.05 15.15
CA ILE A 719 14.19 24.37 14.63
C ILE A 719 13.20 24.48 15.79
N ALA A 720 13.13 23.48 16.68
CA ALA A 720 12.25 23.50 17.85
C ALA A 720 12.51 24.72 18.77
N GLN A 721 13.77 25.11 18.98
CA GLN A 721 14.11 26.34 19.70
C GLN A 721 13.59 27.61 19.01
N LEU A 722 13.68 27.68 17.67
CA LEU A 722 13.18 28.80 16.88
C LEU A 722 11.64 28.85 16.86
N GLU A 723 10.97 27.70 16.79
CA GLU A 723 9.51 27.58 16.89
C GLU A 723 8.99 28.05 18.25
N LEU A 724 9.62 27.61 19.35
CA LEU A 724 9.31 28.10 20.70
C LEU A 724 9.56 29.61 20.84
N ALA A 725 10.62 30.14 20.23
CA ALA A 725 10.89 31.57 20.21
C ALA A 725 9.82 32.35 19.41
N LEU A 726 9.37 31.80 18.27
CA LEU A 726 8.30 32.38 17.45
C LEU A 726 6.94 32.34 18.16
N GLN A 727 6.61 31.25 18.86
CA GLN A 727 5.39 31.14 19.68
C GLN A 727 5.39 32.20 20.79
N ARG A 728 6.48 32.31 21.58
CA ARG A 728 6.63 33.36 22.61
C ARG A 728 6.51 34.77 22.02
N ASN A 729 7.07 35.01 20.83
CA ASN A 729 6.98 36.32 20.17
C ASN A 729 5.55 36.61 19.68
N LYS A 730 4.80 35.61 19.22
CA LYS A 730 3.37 35.73 18.89
C LYS A 730 2.52 36.02 20.14
N GLU A 731 2.76 35.32 21.26
CA GLU A 731 2.08 35.56 22.53
C GLU A 731 2.34 36.97 23.09
N GLN A 732 3.57 37.48 22.95
CA GLN A 732 3.91 38.86 23.33
C GLN A 732 3.19 39.90 22.46
N ARG A 733 3.07 39.68 21.14
CA ARG A 733 2.30 40.58 20.26
C ARG A 733 0.79 40.49 20.50
N GLY A 734 0.27 39.31 20.81
CA GLY A 734 -1.15 39.09 21.13
C GLY A 734 -1.63 39.84 22.38
N LYS A 735 -0.71 40.16 23.31
CA LYS A 735 -1.01 40.95 24.52
C LYS A 735 -0.88 42.48 24.32
N GLY A 736 -0.44 42.93 23.14
CA GLY A 736 -0.21 44.35 22.83
C GLY A 736 -1.40 45.10 22.21
N PHE A 737 -2.45 44.39 21.77
CA PHE A 737 -3.63 44.97 21.10
C PHE A 737 -4.91 44.90 21.96
N GLY A 738 -4.76 45.07 23.28
CA GLY A 738 -5.86 44.99 24.25
C GLY A 738 -6.16 46.28 25.02
N ILE A 739 -5.48 47.39 24.72
CA ILE A 739 -5.71 48.71 25.34
C ILE A 739 -5.57 49.80 24.28
N LEU A 740 -6.68 50.15 23.64
CA LEU A 740 -7.00 51.47 23.05
C LEU A 740 -8.49 51.51 22.68
#